data_AF-A0A1B6CL13-F1
#
_entry.id   AF-A0A1B6CL13-F1
#
_cell.length_a   1.000
_cell.length_b   1.000
_cell.length_c   1.000
_cell.angle_alpha   90.00
_cell.angle_beta   90.00
_cell.angle_gamma   90.00
#
_symmetry.space_group_name_H-M   'P 1'
#
loop_
_entity.id
_entity.type
_entity.pdbx_description
1 polymer ?
#
loop_
_entity_poly.entity_id
_entity_poly.type
_entity_poly.pdbx_seq_one_letter_code
_entity_poly.pdbx_strand_id
1 'polypeptide(L)'
;MTALTMLWFILSLLLDYPIVVILGIIMVWILLRQDAAETLRQKMASPPRVPQEDTPASAALAERLGRLESASQGWKKRVVQSDAVQFSVAGRMALAPSPTPVSPIHSPAAERKKRMPKPNRFRDKEGKTTKEVQSMPTSPEAENAPISFKRSISAPGGEEDSSLSPSECEDAVGSLVSVPRVYDEDFSNFFSSASSLMTQAQHISIKDEDLDEIKTETNHLLVQRKTVRVHHRRGASSNPIKALAARTDLRTEYVEIKSGIAQKELRRINVEKLSKNSNLAIEALAGLASKEDFTAVNLRKTAESTAHLSPMLPYNELMLIQIKGRRHVQTRLVQPHYSSINQGDSYVLVTPTEIYHWIGEYSNVIERSRGAEISLNIVQTRDLGCSASQVITLQGAQKSANHTKFWKLIGANDSIAITYTGAEAGHPDEDELYESALTDTNMIYELVEDELVPSLSCWGSIPKIEILDPSKILVFDFGSEMYVWMGKNANLEQRRTSLHLAQALWSKGYNYSECDICPLNQALFLGSRNNENNDKKSSTRPNWALLAKVTQHMETVLLREKFLDWPDFSRVIRAKGTNSKEKQVDTSLEIKPCDAQEMVNWTPPDADLELEGSHLGRGRKYFDPETHRYYEIKSLGVRMWHVQEFESSEMVEEQLGQFHSDDSYVIRWLYSITITGRELSGQPSRHLMVGRDRCAYFIWQGSGATVNDQGAAALLTVELDKERGPQIRITQGSEPPVFRQLFNGGMSIHKGKKGDTNKRKNNWRLYLCRGEIPEEALLVEVACSAR
;
A
#
# COMPACT_ATOMS: atom_id res chain seq x y z
N MET A 1 -73.73 -31.78 -13.79
CA MET A 1 -72.66 -32.14 -14.74
C MET A 1 -73.23 -32.79 -16.02
N THR A 2 -74.16 -32.13 -16.73
CA THR A 2 -74.89 -32.77 -17.85
C THR A 2 -75.15 -31.88 -19.09
N ALA A 3 -74.91 -30.57 -19.04
CA ALA A 3 -75.10 -29.67 -20.21
C ALA A 3 -73.78 -29.34 -20.94
N LEU A 4 -72.70 -29.02 -20.20
CA LEU A 4 -71.40 -28.69 -20.81
C LEU A 4 -70.71 -29.90 -21.47
N THR A 5 -70.88 -31.09 -20.91
CA THR A 5 -70.29 -32.33 -21.44
C THR A 5 -70.92 -32.75 -22.76
N MET A 6 -72.23 -32.52 -22.91
CA MET A 6 -72.97 -32.75 -24.16
C MET A 6 -72.56 -31.74 -25.25
N LEU A 7 -72.38 -30.46 -24.88
CA LEU A 7 -71.93 -29.43 -25.82
C LEU A 7 -70.50 -29.70 -26.33
N TRP A 8 -69.61 -30.16 -25.46
CA TRP A 8 -68.24 -30.52 -25.81
C TRP A 8 -68.18 -31.73 -26.76
N PHE A 9 -69.02 -32.74 -26.53
CA PHE A 9 -69.09 -33.91 -27.41
C PHE A 9 -69.56 -33.54 -28.82
N ILE A 10 -70.57 -32.65 -28.94
CA ILE A 10 -71.07 -32.16 -30.23
C ILE A 10 -70.02 -31.30 -30.95
N LEU A 11 -69.33 -30.40 -30.25
CA LEU A 11 -68.25 -29.59 -30.82
C LEU A 11 -67.04 -30.41 -31.26
N SER A 12 -66.76 -31.54 -30.59
CA SER A 12 -65.66 -32.45 -30.94
C SER A 12 -65.88 -33.23 -32.25
N LEU A 13 -67.13 -33.35 -32.70
CA LEU A 13 -67.50 -34.05 -33.94
C LEU A 13 -67.59 -33.11 -35.16
N LEU A 14 -67.60 -31.78 -34.95
CA LEU A 14 -67.85 -30.77 -35.98
C LEU A 14 -66.65 -29.86 -36.30
N LEU A 15 -65.57 -29.92 -35.52
CA LEU A 15 -64.41 -29.01 -35.62
C LEU A 15 -63.09 -29.77 -35.82
N ASP A 16 -62.14 -29.16 -36.53
CA ASP A 16 -60.82 -29.74 -36.76
C ASP A 16 -60.04 -29.98 -35.45
N TYR A 17 -59.29 -31.07 -35.41
CA TYR A 17 -58.57 -31.58 -34.23
C TYR A 17 -57.82 -30.52 -33.38
N PRO A 18 -57.06 -29.56 -33.95
CA PRO A 18 -56.37 -28.55 -33.13
C PRO A 18 -57.32 -27.59 -32.39
N ILE A 19 -58.52 -27.34 -32.92
CA ILE A 19 -59.51 -26.44 -32.31
C ILE A 19 -60.18 -27.14 -31.11
N VAL A 20 -60.41 -28.44 -31.20
CA VAL A 20 -60.99 -29.25 -30.12
C VAL A 20 -60.06 -29.31 -28.91
N VAL A 21 -58.73 -29.40 -29.14
CA VAL A 21 -57.73 -29.39 -28.06
C VAL A 21 -57.70 -28.04 -27.32
N ILE A 22 -57.75 -26.93 -28.05
CA ILE A 22 -57.77 -25.58 -27.44
C ILE A 22 -59.04 -25.37 -26.63
N LEU A 23 -60.21 -25.76 -27.16
CA LEU A 23 -61.48 -25.68 -26.43
C LEU A 23 -61.51 -26.59 -25.19
N GLY A 24 -60.86 -27.76 -25.25
CA GLY A 24 -60.70 -28.65 -24.10
C GLY A 24 -59.88 -28.01 -22.97
N ILE A 25 -58.76 -27.36 -23.29
CA ILE A 25 -57.91 -26.68 -22.32
C ILE A 25 -58.66 -25.50 -21.66
N ILE A 26 -59.41 -24.72 -22.47
CA ILE A 26 -60.23 -23.61 -21.96
C ILE A 26 -61.31 -24.13 -21.01
N MET A 27 -61.96 -25.26 -21.34
CA MET A 27 -63.00 -25.83 -20.49
C MET A 27 -62.46 -26.36 -19.15
N VAL A 28 -61.28 -27.01 -19.16
CA VAL A 28 -60.59 -27.45 -17.94
C VAL A 28 -60.19 -26.25 -17.06
N TRP A 29 -59.73 -25.16 -17.69
CA TRP A 29 -59.39 -23.94 -16.96
C TRP A 29 -60.61 -23.27 -16.31
N ILE A 30 -61.76 -23.25 -17.01
CA ILE A 30 -63.02 -22.72 -16.46
C ILE A 30 -63.51 -23.55 -15.27
N LEU A 31 -63.44 -24.89 -15.36
CA LEU A 31 -63.86 -25.78 -14.27
C LEU A 31 -62.97 -25.64 -13.03
N LEU A 32 -61.63 -25.57 -13.21
CA LEU A 32 -60.69 -25.32 -12.12
C LEU A 32 -60.92 -23.96 -11.45
N ARG A 33 -61.29 -22.94 -12.24
CA ARG A 33 -61.57 -21.61 -11.73
C ARG A 33 -62.88 -21.53 -10.95
N GLN A 34 -63.90 -22.29 -11.34
CA GLN A 34 -65.16 -22.40 -10.59
C GLN A 34 -64.96 -23.11 -9.24
N ASP A 35 -64.20 -24.21 -9.22
CA ASP A 35 -63.91 -24.96 -8.00
C ASP A 35 -63.10 -24.13 -6.99
N ALA A 36 -62.10 -23.38 -7.47
CA ALA A 36 -61.35 -22.44 -6.65
C ALA A 36 -62.23 -21.31 -6.08
N ALA A 37 -63.20 -20.81 -6.85
CA ALA A 37 -64.10 -19.74 -6.41
C ALA A 37 -65.13 -20.22 -5.37
N GLU A 38 -65.63 -21.46 -5.48
CA GLU A 38 -66.50 -22.06 -4.47
C GLU A 38 -65.76 -22.36 -3.16
N THR A 39 -64.51 -22.82 -3.26
CA THR A 39 -63.63 -23.03 -2.09
C THR A 39 -63.36 -21.73 -1.33
N LEU A 40 -63.19 -20.61 -2.04
CA LEU A 40 -62.99 -19.30 -1.45
C LEU A 40 -64.26 -18.75 -0.78
N ARG A 41 -65.43 -18.99 -1.39
CA ARG A 41 -66.73 -18.61 -0.80
C ARG A 41 -67.04 -19.39 0.48
N GLN A 42 -66.68 -20.67 0.55
CA GLN A 42 -66.83 -21.46 1.78
C GLN A 42 -65.92 -20.96 2.92
N LYS A 43 -64.71 -20.47 2.61
CA LYS A 43 -63.81 -19.88 3.62
C LYS A 43 -64.23 -18.49 4.11
N MET A 44 -64.97 -17.73 3.30
CA MET A 44 -65.45 -16.40 3.67
C MET A 44 -66.77 -16.40 4.46
N ALA A 45 -67.48 -17.54 4.54
CA ALA A 45 -68.80 -17.64 5.19
C ALA A 45 -68.77 -18.06 6.68
N SER A 46 -67.60 -18.28 7.29
CA SER A 46 -67.50 -18.64 8.71
C SER A 46 -67.47 -17.39 9.62
N PRO A 47 -68.33 -17.30 10.66
CA PRO A 47 -68.34 -16.13 11.54
C PRO A 47 -67.14 -16.11 12.51
N PRO A 48 -66.71 -14.92 12.99
CA PRO A 48 -65.53 -14.79 13.84
C PRO A 48 -65.82 -15.32 15.26
N ARG A 49 -64.90 -16.15 15.78
CA ARG A 49 -64.91 -16.62 17.18
C ARG A 49 -64.43 -15.52 18.12
N VAL A 50 -65.27 -15.15 19.09
CA VAL A 50 -64.92 -14.32 20.26
C VAL A 50 -64.07 -15.16 21.22
N PRO A 51 -62.99 -14.63 21.84
CA PRO A 51 -62.23 -15.37 22.84
C PRO A 51 -62.96 -15.35 24.20
N GLN A 52 -63.22 -16.52 24.77
CA GLN A 52 -63.51 -16.65 26.20
C GLN A 52 -62.19 -16.85 26.96
N GLU A 53 -62.01 -16.05 28.02
CA GLU A 53 -61.00 -16.27 29.07
C GLU A 53 -61.34 -17.54 29.87
N ASP A 54 -60.34 -18.39 30.12
CA ASP A 54 -59.99 -18.93 31.46
C ASP A 54 -58.92 -20.07 31.43
N THR A 55 -57.78 -19.81 32.11
CA THR A 55 -56.76 -20.75 32.70
C THR A 55 -55.68 -21.44 31.82
N PRO A 56 -54.53 -21.88 32.42
CA PRO A 56 -53.35 -21.07 32.73
C PRO A 56 -52.19 -21.30 31.74
N ALA A 57 -51.63 -20.21 31.23
CA ALA A 57 -50.70 -20.16 30.09
C ALA A 57 -49.28 -20.73 30.32
N SER A 58 -48.91 -21.18 31.53
CA SER A 58 -47.50 -21.46 31.84
C SER A 58 -47.00 -22.81 31.34
N ALA A 59 -47.83 -23.87 31.36
CA ALA A 59 -47.39 -25.21 30.96
C ALA A 59 -47.32 -25.38 29.43
N ALA A 60 -48.28 -24.82 28.71
CA ALA A 60 -48.35 -24.89 27.25
C ALA A 60 -47.26 -24.06 26.56
N LEU A 61 -46.82 -22.96 27.17
CA LEU A 61 -45.71 -22.14 26.67
C LEU A 61 -44.36 -22.86 26.83
N ALA A 62 -44.12 -23.48 27.99
CA ALA A 62 -42.89 -24.23 28.23
C ALA A 62 -42.76 -25.43 27.27
N GLU A 63 -43.85 -26.16 27.03
CA GLU A 63 -43.85 -27.27 26.07
C GLU A 63 -43.65 -26.79 24.63
N ARG A 64 -44.25 -25.66 24.24
CA ARG A 64 -44.01 -25.03 22.93
C ARG A 64 -42.58 -24.53 22.77
N LEU A 65 -41.99 -23.95 23.83
CA LEU A 65 -40.60 -23.51 23.83
C LEU A 65 -39.66 -24.71 23.65
N GLY A 66 -39.88 -25.80 24.40
CA GLY A 66 -39.09 -27.02 24.28
C GLY A 66 -39.19 -27.66 22.88
N ARG A 67 -40.37 -27.62 22.25
CA ARG A 67 -40.55 -28.08 20.86
C ARG A 67 -39.86 -27.18 19.84
N LEU A 68 -39.91 -25.86 20.02
CA LEU A 68 -39.20 -24.88 19.17
C LEU A 68 -37.69 -25.02 19.30
N GLU A 69 -37.18 -25.24 20.50
CA GLU A 69 -35.76 -25.42 20.77
C GLU A 69 -35.25 -26.75 20.21
N SER A 70 -36.02 -27.83 20.37
CA SER A 70 -35.73 -29.14 19.76
C SER A 70 -35.78 -29.07 18.22
N ALA A 71 -36.75 -28.34 17.66
CA ALA A 71 -36.86 -28.11 16.23
C ALA A 71 -35.72 -27.23 15.69
N SER A 72 -35.30 -26.22 16.45
CA SER A 72 -34.15 -25.35 16.14
C SER A 72 -32.83 -26.13 16.16
N GLN A 73 -32.61 -26.98 17.17
CA GLN A 73 -31.43 -27.86 17.22
C GLN A 73 -31.45 -28.92 16.12
N GLY A 74 -32.62 -29.50 15.83
CA GLY A 74 -32.81 -30.43 14.72
C GLY A 74 -32.57 -29.79 13.35
N TRP A 75 -32.97 -28.53 13.17
CA TRP A 75 -32.71 -27.76 11.95
C TRP A 75 -31.23 -27.39 11.81
N LYS A 76 -30.58 -26.92 12.89
CA LYS A 76 -29.13 -26.64 12.92
C LYS A 76 -28.28 -27.87 12.52
N LYS A 77 -28.72 -29.08 12.90
CA LYS A 77 -28.06 -30.34 12.49
C LYS A 77 -28.29 -30.72 11.02
N ARG A 78 -29.30 -30.16 10.35
CA ARG A 78 -29.64 -30.45 8.94
C ARG A 78 -29.12 -29.41 7.95
N VAL A 79 -28.58 -28.29 8.42
CA VAL A 79 -27.95 -27.26 7.58
C VAL A 79 -26.48 -27.65 7.39
N VAL A 80 -26.08 -27.94 6.15
CA VAL A 80 -24.67 -28.10 5.79
C VAL A 80 -23.96 -26.80 6.12
N GLN A 81 -22.94 -26.84 6.99
CA GLN A 81 -22.13 -25.65 7.30
C GLN A 81 -21.54 -25.09 6.01
N SER A 82 -21.59 -23.77 5.84
CA SER A 82 -20.97 -23.09 4.70
C SER A 82 -19.50 -23.50 4.54
N ASP A 83 -19.06 -23.76 3.31
CA ASP A 83 -17.68 -24.08 2.97
C ASP A 83 -16.68 -23.07 3.60
N ALA A 84 -17.05 -21.79 3.68
CA ALA A 84 -16.22 -20.75 4.31
C ALA A 84 -15.92 -21.02 5.80
N VAL A 85 -16.85 -21.65 6.54
CA VAL A 85 -16.64 -22.05 7.93
C VAL A 85 -15.75 -23.29 7.97
N GLN A 86 -15.94 -24.26 7.08
CA GLN A 86 -15.11 -25.47 7.00
C GLN A 86 -13.65 -25.18 6.64
N PHE A 87 -13.40 -24.20 5.77
CA PHE A 87 -12.05 -23.77 5.37
C PHE A 87 -11.42 -22.74 6.31
N SER A 88 -12.15 -22.26 7.33
CA SER A 88 -11.60 -21.38 8.37
C SER A 88 -10.70 -22.17 9.33
N VAL A 89 -9.78 -21.49 10.02
CA VAL A 89 -8.95 -22.10 11.09
C VAL A 89 -9.83 -22.78 12.14
N ALA A 90 -10.88 -22.09 12.60
CA ALA A 90 -11.84 -22.61 13.57
C ALA A 90 -12.57 -23.87 13.08
N GLY A 91 -12.97 -23.92 11.80
CA GLY A 91 -13.62 -25.10 11.21
C GLY A 91 -12.67 -26.30 11.07
N ARG A 92 -11.42 -26.06 10.68
CA ARG A 92 -10.39 -27.11 10.62
C ARG A 92 -10.08 -27.68 12.00
N MET A 93 -10.08 -26.85 13.05
CA MET A 93 -9.86 -27.28 14.43
C MET A 93 -11.06 -28.01 15.05
N ALA A 94 -12.30 -27.65 14.68
CA ALA A 94 -13.53 -28.27 15.20
C ALA A 94 -13.72 -29.75 14.79
N LEU A 95 -12.97 -30.23 13.79
CA LEU A 95 -12.94 -31.63 13.38
C LEU A 95 -12.03 -32.52 14.26
N ALA A 96 -11.26 -31.93 15.17
CA ALA A 96 -10.44 -32.64 16.16
C ALA A 96 -11.15 -32.69 17.54
N PRO A 97 -11.03 -33.79 18.31
CA PRO A 97 -11.64 -33.87 19.65
C PRO A 97 -10.90 -32.94 20.61
N SER A 98 -11.52 -31.84 21.04
CA SER A 98 -10.95 -30.93 22.04
C SER A 98 -11.59 -31.09 23.42
N PRO A 99 -10.80 -31.10 24.51
CA PRO A 99 -11.27 -30.75 25.84
C PRO A 99 -11.42 -29.22 25.98
N THR A 100 -12.28 -28.80 26.90
CA THR A 100 -12.69 -27.41 27.20
C THR A 100 -11.52 -26.42 27.37
N PRO A 101 -11.62 -25.18 26.82
CA PRO A 101 -10.52 -24.21 26.84
C PRO A 101 -10.54 -23.31 28.09
N VAL A 102 -9.35 -23.07 28.65
CA VAL A 102 -9.08 -21.96 29.57
C VAL A 102 -8.03 -21.08 28.90
N SER A 103 -8.45 -20.03 28.20
CA SER A 103 -7.54 -19.02 27.67
C SER A 103 -6.97 -18.19 28.83
N PRO A 104 -5.64 -17.96 28.94
CA PRO A 104 -5.05 -17.19 30.05
C PRO A 104 -5.37 -15.69 30.04
N ILE A 105 -6.08 -15.22 29.01
CA ILE A 105 -6.28 -13.82 28.68
C ILE A 105 -7.78 -13.52 28.80
N HIS A 106 -8.23 -13.25 30.03
CA HIS A 106 -9.62 -12.87 30.31
C HIS A 106 -9.89 -11.44 29.79
N SER A 107 -10.88 -11.28 28.90
CA SER A 107 -11.52 -10.03 28.38
C SER A 107 -11.24 -9.71 26.89
N PRO A 108 -12.28 -9.35 26.10
CA PRO A 108 -12.16 -8.92 24.69
C PRO A 108 -11.25 -7.70 24.49
N ALA A 109 -10.56 -7.63 23.34
CA ALA A 109 -9.55 -6.61 23.04
C ALA A 109 -10.08 -5.15 23.08
N ALA A 110 -11.36 -4.94 22.77
CA ALA A 110 -11.97 -3.61 22.65
C ALA A 110 -12.16 -2.87 24.00
N GLU A 111 -12.13 -3.58 25.14
CA GLU A 111 -12.45 -3.03 26.47
C GLU A 111 -11.22 -2.87 27.38
N ARG A 112 -10.01 -3.20 26.90
CA ARG A 112 -8.78 -3.19 27.70
C ARG A 112 -8.12 -1.82 27.75
N LYS A 113 -7.79 -1.37 28.97
CA LYS A 113 -6.78 -0.30 29.16
C LYS A 113 -5.44 -0.81 28.64
N LYS A 114 -4.80 -0.05 27.74
CA LYS A 114 -3.48 -0.39 27.20
C LYS A 114 -2.46 -0.61 28.30
N ARG A 115 -1.76 -1.72 28.25
CA ARG A 115 -0.78 -2.16 29.25
C ARG A 115 0.62 -2.15 28.62
N MET A 116 1.23 -0.97 28.64
CA MET A 116 2.53 -0.71 28.00
C MET A 116 3.65 -0.48 29.02
N PRO A 117 4.92 -0.68 28.64
CA PRO A 117 6.05 -0.33 29.51
C PRO A 117 6.07 1.16 29.85
N LYS A 118 6.66 1.53 30.99
CA LYS A 118 6.81 2.94 31.37
C LYS A 118 7.81 3.66 30.46
N PRO A 119 7.43 4.80 29.82
CA PRO A 119 8.33 5.59 28.99
C PRO A 119 9.31 6.37 29.89
N ASN A 120 10.47 5.78 30.16
CA ASN A 120 11.52 6.39 30.94
C ASN A 120 12.69 6.82 30.05
N ARG A 121 13.23 8.01 30.30
CA ARG A 121 14.50 8.43 29.71
C ARG A 121 15.62 7.53 30.24
N PHE A 122 16.57 7.20 29.36
CA PHE A 122 17.73 6.43 29.73
C PHE A 122 19.02 7.25 29.51
N ARG A 123 19.82 7.31 30.56
CA ARG A 123 21.18 7.84 30.57
C ARG A 123 22.08 6.83 31.28
N ASP A 124 23.31 6.71 30.82
CA ASP A 124 24.31 5.96 31.57
C ASP A 124 24.70 6.72 32.85
N LYS A 125 24.57 6.07 34.01
CA LYS A 125 24.80 6.68 35.33
C LYS A 125 26.20 6.40 35.86
N GLU A 126 27.06 5.69 35.12
CA GLU A 126 28.46 5.51 35.48
C GLU A 126 29.34 6.55 34.79
N GLY A 127 29.44 7.72 35.41
CA GLY A 127 30.54 8.66 35.19
C GLY A 127 31.86 8.09 35.71
N LYS A 128 32.37 7.02 35.10
CA LYS A 128 33.76 6.64 35.26
C LYS A 128 34.55 7.53 34.32
N THR A 129 35.12 8.59 34.90
CA THR A 129 36.24 9.37 34.37
C THR A 129 37.00 8.59 33.30
N THR A 130 37.13 9.20 32.12
CA THR A 130 38.21 8.95 31.17
C THR A 130 39.52 8.68 31.91
N LYS A 131 39.80 7.41 32.20
CA LYS A 131 41.16 7.00 32.51
C LYS A 131 41.88 7.04 31.18
N GLU A 132 42.75 8.03 31.06
CA GLU A 132 43.81 8.10 30.08
C GLU A 132 44.33 6.68 29.78
N VAL A 133 44.01 6.19 28.58
CA VAL A 133 44.83 5.16 27.96
C VAL A 133 46.02 5.93 27.42
N GLN A 134 47.09 5.91 28.21
CA GLN A 134 48.39 6.40 27.84
C GLN A 134 48.84 5.79 26.51
N SER A 135 49.32 6.68 25.65
CA SER A 135 50.28 6.52 24.58
C SER A 135 50.90 5.12 24.40
N MET A 136 50.73 4.62 23.17
CA MET A 136 51.60 3.72 22.41
C MET A 136 52.99 3.44 23.02
N PRO A 137 53.45 2.17 23.09
CA PRO A 137 54.85 1.89 23.32
C PRO A 137 55.66 2.31 22.08
N THR A 138 56.72 3.06 22.36
CA THR A 138 57.78 3.49 21.45
C THR A 138 58.32 2.30 20.63
N SER A 139 58.35 2.44 19.30
CA SER A 139 59.10 1.56 18.41
C SER A 139 60.53 2.13 18.25
N PRO A 140 61.58 1.29 18.23
CA PRO A 140 62.94 1.77 18.03
C PRO A 140 63.17 2.23 16.58
N GLU A 141 64.10 3.17 16.45
CA GLU A 141 64.54 3.92 15.28
C GLU A 141 64.82 3.08 14.02
N ALA A 142 64.42 3.59 12.84
CA ALA A 142 65.36 3.99 11.77
C ALA A 142 64.63 4.43 10.48
N GLU A 143 64.89 5.68 10.13
CA GLU A 143 64.96 6.38 8.83
C GLU A 143 64.28 5.85 7.54
N ASN A 144 63.53 6.79 6.93
CA ASN A 144 63.46 7.18 5.50
C ASN A 144 62.10 7.07 4.76
N ALA A 145 61.73 8.25 4.20
CA ALA A 145 60.74 8.60 3.17
C ALA A 145 59.25 8.81 3.56
N PRO A 146 58.67 10.02 3.34
CA PRO A 146 57.24 10.25 3.52
C PRO A 146 56.45 9.97 2.23
N ILE A 147 55.49 9.04 2.29
CA ILE A 147 54.42 8.89 1.29
C ILE A 147 53.15 9.55 1.86
N SER A 148 52.72 10.65 1.26
CA SER A 148 51.49 11.37 1.60
C SER A 148 50.28 10.70 0.93
N PHE A 149 49.39 10.09 1.72
CA PHE A 149 48.07 9.67 1.24
C PHE A 149 47.07 10.84 1.40
N LYS A 150 46.71 11.48 0.28
CA LYS A 150 45.54 12.37 0.21
C LYS A 150 44.27 11.52 0.02
N ARG A 151 43.35 11.60 0.98
CA ARG A 151 42.01 10.99 0.96
C ARG A 151 41.18 11.58 -0.20
N SER A 152 40.56 10.70 -0.98
CA SER A 152 39.66 11.02 -2.09
C SER A 152 38.31 11.57 -1.58
N ILE A 153 37.85 12.65 -2.22
CA ILE A 153 36.57 13.32 -1.98
C ILE A 153 35.70 13.05 -3.21
N SER A 154 34.58 12.35 -3.03
CA SER A 154 33.57 12.11 -4.06
C SER A 154 32.19 12.55 -3.57
N ALA A 155 31.94 13.86 -3.67
CA ALA A 155 30.60 14.46 -3.69
C ALA A 155 30.69 15.83 -4.39
N PRO A 156 29.87 16.14 -5.42
CA PRO A 156 29.79 17.47 -5.99
C PRO A 156 28.60 18.21 -5.38
N GLY A 157 28.87 19.21 -4.53
CA GLY A 157 27.83 20.09 -4.00
C GLY A 157 28.14 20.51 -2.57
N GLY A 158 28.86 21.62 -2.42
CA GLY A 158 29.20 22.21 -1.14
C GLY A 158 30.08 23.42 -1.40
N GLU A 159 29.46 24.58 -1.56
CA GLU A 159 30.11 25.87 -1.42
C GLU A 159 30.52 26.01 0.05
N GLU A 160 31.79 26.29 0.33
CA GLU A 160 32.20 27.20 1.41
C GLU A 160 33.70 27.51 1.32
N ASP A 161 33.99 28.76 1.66
CA ASP A 161 35.26 29.48 1.53
C ASP A 161 36.45 28.80 2.22
N SER A 162 37.59 28.85 1.54
CA SER A 162 38.89 28.44 2.08
C SER A 162 39.74 29.66 2.37
N SER A 163 39.91 29.99 3.66
CA SER A 163 41.00 30.85 4.13
C SER A 163 42.30 30.04 4.15
N LEU A 164 43.22 30.40 3.26
CA LEU A 164 44.55 29.81 3.12
C LEU A 164 45.47 30.20 4.30
N SER A 165 46.26 29.24 4.77
CA SER A 165 47.58 29.50 5.36
C SER A 165 48.67 28.74 4.59
N PRO A 166 49.88 29.32 4.44
CA PRO A 166 50.82 28.99 3.36
C PRO A 166 52.08 28.27 3.85
N SER A 167 52.45 27.15 3.21
CA SER A 167 53.77 26.51 3.27
C SER A 167 53.69 25.21 2.44
N GLU A 168 54.50 24.88 1.44
CA GLU A 168 55.74 25.41 0.87
C GLU A 168 55.75 25.01 -0.61
N CYS A 169 56.26 25.91 -1.45
CA CYS A 169 56.52 25.69 -2.87
C CYS A 169 58.03 25.56 -3.09
N GLU A 170 58.46 24.46 -3.71
CA GLU A 170 59.59 24.35 -4.65
C GLU A 170 59.24 23.14 -5.54
N ASP A 171 59.43 23.05 -6.86
CA ASP A 171 59.74 23.97 -7.94
C ASP A 171 59.33 23.20 -9.22
N ALA A 172 58.41 23.72 -10.03
CA ALA A 172 58.13 23.21 -11.37
C ALA A 172 58.04 24.41 -12.32
N VAL A 173 59.15 24.62 -13.03
CA VAL A 173 59.42 25.67 -14.00
C VAL A 173 58.28 25.76 -15.03
N GLY A 174 57.55 26.88 -15.03
CA GLY A 174 56.55 27.20 -16.06
C GLY A 174 57.22 27.64 -17.36
N SER A 175 56.71 27.16 -18.50
CA SER A 175 57.14 27.61 -19.83
C SER A 175 56.66 29.04 -20.08
N LEU A 176 57.57 29.93 -20.48
CA LEU A 176 57.24 31.30 -20.91
C LEU A 176 56.51 31.27 -22.26
N VAL A 177 55.32 31.88 -22.32
CA VAL A 177 54.53 32.01 -23.55
C VAL A 177 54.47 33.48 -23.94
N SER A 178 54.88 33.80 -25.17
CA SER A 178 54.83 35.16 -25.72
C SER A 178 53.40 35.55 -26.12
N VAL A 179 53.04 36.81 -25.87
CA VAL A 179 51.74 37.39 -26.24
C VAL A 179 51.84 37.94 -27.68
N PRO A 180 51.12 37.37 -28.67
CA PRO A 180 51.17 37.84 -30.05
C PRO A 180 50.66 39.28 -30.19
N ARG A 181 51.31 40.09 -31.04
CA ARG A 181 50.86 41.46 -31.31
C ARG A 181 49.71 41.43 -32.33
N VAL A 182 48.88 42.48 -32.33
CA VAL A 182 47.66 42.63 -33.16
C VAL A 182 47.94 42.59 -34.68
N TYR A 183 49.20 42.53 -35.11
CA TYR A 183 49.61 42.47 -36.51
C TYR A 183 50.39 41.20 -36.89
N ASP A 184 50.50 40.20 -36.01
CA ASP A 184 51.39 39.04 -36.26
C ASP A 184 50.73 37.85 -36.95
N GLU A 185 49.43 37.85 -37.27
CA GLU A 185 48.79 36.71 -37.94
C GLU A 185 47.80 37.21 -39.00
N ASP A 186 48.18 37.11 -40.28
CA ASP A 186 47.27 37.19 -41.41
C ASP A 186 46.14 36.14 -41.27
N PHE A 187 44.92 36.53 -41.66
CA PHE A 187 43.68 35.75 -41.57
C PHE A 187 43.70 34.38 -42.28
N SER A 188 44.78 34.05 -42.97
CA SER A 188 45.01 32.81 -43.73
C SER A 188 45.48 31.61 -42.89
N ASN A 189 46.04 31.83 -41.69
CA ASN A 189 46.48 30.73 -40.80
C ASN A 189 45.34 30.10 -39.97
N PHE A 190 44.18 30.77 -39.87
CA PHE A 190 43.05 30.29 -39.07
C PHE A 190 42.25 29.17 -39.77
N PHE A 191 42.32 29.06 -41.11
CA PHE A 191 41.54 28.09 -41.90
C PHE A 191 42.35 26.94 -42.50
N SER A 192 43.62 26.75 -42.12
CA SER A 192 44.48 25.72 -42.73
C SER A 192 43.95 24.29 -42.55
N SER A 193 43.12 24.04 -41.55
CA SER A 193 42.44 22.75 -41.35
C SER A 193 41.12 22.58 -42.13
N ALA A 194 40.64 23.60 -42.84
CA ALA A 194 39.44 23.53 -43.67
C ALA A 194 39.75 23.28 -45.16
N SER A 195 41.02 23.34 -45.58
CA SER A 195 41.42 23.13 -46.98
C SER A 195 41.49 21.67 -47.42
N SER A 196 41.22 20.69 -46.54
CA SER A 196 41.22 19.26 -46.90
C SER A 196 39.85 18.67 -47.24
N LEU A 197 38.76 19.45 -47.27
CA LEU A 197 37.41 18.90 -47.51
C LEU A 197 36.55 19.69 -48.52
N MET A 198 37.15 20.33 -49.51
CA MET A 198 36.42 20.75 -50.72
C MET A 198 37.21 20.41 -51.98
N THR A 199 37.11 19.16 -52.40
CA THR A 199 37.41 18.75 -53.77
C THR A 199 36.09 18.70 -54.53
N GLN A 200 36.06 19.32 -55.72
CA GLN A 200 34.96 19.45 -56.69
C GLN A 200 34.10 20.72 -56.58
N ALA A 201 34.53 21.80 -57.25
CA ALA A 201 33.75 22.45 -58.31
C ALA A 201 34.50 23.66 -58.94
N GLN A 202 34.82 23.52 -60.22
CA GLN A 202 34.88 24.50 -61.32
C GLN A 202 35.24 26.00 -61.05
N HIS A 203 36.50 26.33 -61.35
CA HIS A 203 37.04 27.47 -62.10
C HIS A 203 36.13 28.67 -62.47
N ILE A 204 36.36 29.85 -61.87
CA ILE A 204 36.15 31.18 -62.49
C ILE A 204 37.23 32.15 -61.98
N SER A 205 37.93 32.83 -62.89
CA SER A 205 38.93 33.88 -62.62
C SER A 205 38.28 35.25 -62.80
N ILE A 206 38.22 36.06 -61.74
CA ILE A 206 37.76 37.46 -61.78
C ILE A 206 38.95 38.34 -61.35
N LYS A 207 39.21 39.42 -62.09
CA LYS A 207 40.32 40.37 -61.86
C LYS A 207 39.79 41.63 -61.17
N ASP A 208 40.67 42.30 -60.44
CA ASP A 208 40.41 43.42 -59.50
C ASP A 208 39.89 44.75 -60.11
N GLU A 209 39.27 44.74 -61.29
CA GLU A 209 38.75 45.95 -61.95
C GLU A 209 37.22 46.04 -61.98
N ASP A 210 36.50 45.05 -61.41
CA ASP A 210 35.03 44.91 -61.54
C ASP A 210 34.19 45.37 -60.31
N LEU A 211 34.76 46.07 -59.32
CA LEU A 211 34.02 46.45 -58.10
C LEU A 211 34.08 47.95 -57.72
N ASP A 212 34.46 48.82 -58.64
CA ASP A 212 34.51 50.28 -58.41
C ASP A 212 33.28 51.06 -58.91
N GLU A 213 32.11 50.44 -58.97
CA GLU A 213 30.84 51.15 -59.17
C GLU A 213 29.74 50.57 -58.28
N ILE A 214 29.39 51.29 -57.20
CA ILE A 214 28.01 51.63 -56.80
C ILE A 214 28.10 52.61 -55.60
N LYS A 215 27.81 53.89 -55.88
CA LYS A 215 27.51 54.92 -54.89
C LYS A 215 26.01 54.92 -54.61
N THR A 216 25.60 55.10 -53.35
CA THR A 216 24.34 55.78 -53.04
C THR A 216 24.48 56.63 -51.78
N GLU A 217 24.44 57.94 -51.98
CA GLU A 217 24.29 58.99 -50.97
C GLU A 217 22.83 59.11 -50.55
N THR A 218 22.54 59.54 -49.32
CA THR A 218 21.48 60.54 -49.05
C THR A 218 21.51 61.10 -47.61
N ASN A 219 21.91 62.37 -47.53
CA ASN A 219 21.24 63.51 -46.86
C ASN A 219 21.01 63.56 -45.33
N HIS A 220 21.96 64.21 -44.65
CA HIS A 220 21.87 65.60 -44.14
C HIS A 220 20.56 66.09 -43.49
N LEU A 221 20.55 66.38 -42.18
CA LEU A 221 19.81 67.53 -41.61
C LEU A 221 20.48 68.10 -40.34
N LEU A 222 20.57 69.43 -40.32
CA LEU A 222 21.07 70.32 -39.27
C LEU A 222 20.17 70.30 -38.01
N VAL A 223 20.68 70.79 -36.87
CA VAL A 223 20.10 71.95 -36.12
C VAL A 223 20.94 72.32 -34.87
N GLN A 224 21.39 73.58 -34.91
CA GLN A 224 21.54 74.61 -33.88
C GLN A 224 22.06 74.28 -32.47
N ARG A 225 23.19 74.94 -32.18
CA ARG A 225 23.89 75.04 -30.90
C ARG A 225 23.32 76.20 -30.08
N LYS A 226 22.87 75.94 -28.84
CA LYS A 226 22.62 76.99 -27.83
C LYS A 226 23.61 76.86 -26.68
N THR A 227 24.28 77.98 -26.39
CA THR A 227 25.27 78.18 -25.33
C THR A 227 24.57 78.44 -23.99
N VAL A 228 25.01 77.76 -22.93
CA VAL A 228 24.85 78.23 -21.55
C VAL A 228 26.17 77.98 -20.81
N ARG A 229 26.76 79.06 -20.28
CA ARG A 229 27.92 79.03 -19.37
C ARG A 229 27.44 78.84 -17.94
N VAL A 230 28.02 77.91 -17.20
CA VAL A 230 28.00 77.91 -15.72
C VAL A 230 29.45 77.74 -15.24
N HIS A 231 29.87 78.64 -14.34
CA HIS A 231 31.23 78.74 -13.85
C HIS A 231 31.52 77.73 -12.71
N HIS A 232 32.52 76.88 -12.99
CA HIS A 232 33.61 76.36 -12.15
C HIS A 232 33.38 75.93 -10.69
N ARG A 233 33.89 74.73 -10.37
CA ARG A 233 35.26 74.57 -9.81
C ARG A 233 35.72 73.09 -9.77
N ARG A 234 37.00 72.91 -10.15
CA ARG A 234 37.93 71.77 -9.96
C ARG A 234 38.10 70.75 -11.09
N GLY A 235 39.37 70.60 -11.50
CA GLY A 235 39.98 69.36 -11.99
C GLY A 235 39.98 69.16 -13.50
N ALA A 236 41.06 69.52 -14.18
CA ALA A 236 41.31 69.11 -15.56
C ALA A 236 41.53 67.59 -15.63
N SER A 237 40.65 66.86 -16.31
CA SER A 237 40.85 65.44 -16.61
C SER A 237 41.82 65.30 -17.78
N SER A 238 43.00 64.73 -17.53
CA SER A 238 43.93 64.32 -18.59
C SER A 238 43.29 63.24 -19.47
N ASN A 239 43.50 63.31 -20.78
CA ASN A 239 42.96 62.37 -21.77
C ASN A 239 43.59 60.97 -21.56
N PRO A 240 42.80 59.94 -21.23
CA PRO A 240 43.30 58.63 -20.80
C PRO A 240 44.05 57.85 -21.89
N ILE A 241 43.88 58.19 -23.17
CA ILE A 241 44.58 57.50 -24.28
C ILE A 241 46.06 57.90 -24.31
N LYS A 242 46.39 59.16 -24.00
CA LYS A 242 47.79 59.61 -23.89
C LYS A 242 48.49 59.06 -22.65
N ALA A 243 47.74 58.78 -21.58
CA ALA A 243 48.27 58.17 -20.36
C ALA A 243 48.53 56.65 -20.53
N LEU A 244 47.74 55.97 -21.36
CA LEU A 244 47.94 54.54 -21.69
C LEU A 244 49.13 54.31 -22.64
N ALA A 245 49.35 55.20 -23.62
CA ALA A 245 50.46 55.04 -24.58
C ALA A 245 51.86 55.30 -23.99
N ALA A 246 51.96 55.96 -22.83
CA ALA A 246 53.22 56.30 -22.17
C ALA A 246 53.67 55.26 -21.12
N ARG A 247 52.97 54.13 -21.00
CA ARG A 247 53.26 53.08 -20.03
C ARG A 247 54.31 52.10 -20.57
N THR A 248 55.45 52.01 -19.88
CA THR A 248 56.57 51.11 -20.18
C THR A 248 56.53 49.78 -19.39
N ASP A 249 55.41 49.49 -18.72
CA ASP A 249 55.24 48.36 -17.79
C ASP A 249 54.52 47.13 -18.39
N LEU A 250 54.21 47.13 -19.70
CA LEU A 250 53.61 45.98 -20.40
C LEU A 250 54.68 44.94 -20.77
N ARG A 251 54.71 43.81 -20.05
CA ARG A 251 55.55 42.64 -20.39
C ARG A 251 54.86 41.80 -21.46
N THR A 252 55.59 41.40 -22.50
CA THR A 252 55.08 40.64 -23.66
C THR A 252 55.05 39.11 -23.46
N GLU A 253 55.20 38.64 -22.23
CA GLU A 253 55.32 37.22 -21.88
C GLU A 253 54.59 36.94 -20.57
N TYR A 254 53.87 35.81 -20.50
CA TYR A 254 53.24 35.34 -19.26
C TYR A 254 53.59 33.86 -18.98
N VAL A 255 53.49 33.47 -17.71
CA VAL A 255 53.74 32.10 -17.25
C VAL A 255 52.40 31.38 -17.11
N GLU A 256 52.20 30.30 -17.88
CA GLU A 256 50.97 29.51 -17.85
C GLU A 256 50.93 28.63 -16.58
N ILE A 257 49.97 28.90 -15.69
CA ILE A 257 49.69 28.05 -14.52
C ILE A 257 48.60 27.04 -14.89
N LYS A 258 48.98 25.80 -15.19
CA LYS A 258 48.04 24.71 -15.51
C LYS A 258 47.32 24.22 -14.26
N SER A 259 46.19 24.85 -13.92
CA SER A 259 45.41 24.55 -12.71
C SER A 259 44.63 23.22 -12.73
N GLY A 260 44.60 22.49 -13.85
CA GLY A 260 43.87 21.22 -13.98
C GLY A 260 42.34 21.32 -13.90
N ILE A 261 41.79 22.52 -13.67
CA ILE A 261 40.36 22.78 -13.47
C ILE A 261 39.56 22.45 -14.73
N ALA A 262 40.10 22.79 -15.91
CA ALA A 262 39.45 22.49 -17.19
C ALA A 262 39.29 20.98 -17.43
N GLN A 263 40.28 20.16 -17.04
CA GLN A 263 40.19 18.69 -17.15
C GLN A 263 39.21 18.11 -16.12
N LYS A 264 39.12 18.70 -14.93
CA LYS A 264 38.17 18.31 -13.88
C LYS A 264 36.72 18.59 -14.31
N GLU A 265 36.47 19.77 -14.89
CA GLU A 265 35.15 20.13 -15.43
C GLU A 265 34.80 19.31 -16.67
N LEU A 266 35.75 19.03 -17.56
CA LEU A 266 35.51 18.15 -18.71
C LEU A 266 35.12 16.72 -18.27
N ARG A 267 35.77 16.18 -17.23
CA ARG A 267 35.41 14.88 -16.64
C ARG A 267 34.02 14.89 -16.01
N ARG A 268 33.68 15.95 -15.28
CA ARG A 268 32.33 16.14 -14.70
C ARG A 268 31.26 16.15 -15.79
N ILE A 269 31.47 16.93 -16.85
CA ILE A 269 30.57 17.02 -18.00
C ILE A 269 30.44 15.65 -18.68
N ASN A 270 31.53 14.88 -18.79
CA ASN A 270 31.49 13.56 -19.42
C ASN A 270 30.74 12.52 -18.57
N VAL A 271 30.93 12.53 -17.24
CA VAL A 271 30.18 11.67 -16.29
C VAL A 271 28.69 12.02 -16.32
N GLU A 272 28.35 13.30 -16.37
CA GLU A 272 26.96 13.77 -16.47
C GLU A 272 26.31 13.34 -17.79
N LYS A 273 27.04 13.42 -18.91
CA LYS A 273 26.59 12.91 -20.23
C LYS A 273 26.43 11.39 -20.25
N LEU A 274 27.28 10.63 -19.57
CA LEU A 274 27.19 9.17 -19.44
C LEU A 274 26.00 8.74 -18.58
N SER A 275 25.63 9.50 -17.55
CA SER A 275 24.48 9.21 -16.69
C SER A 275 23.14 9.31 -17.42
N LYS A 276 23.02 10.21 -18.42
CA LYS A 276 21.78 10.41 -19.19
C LYS A 276 21.43 9.23 -20.12
N ASN A 277 22.40 8.34 -20.37
CA ASN A 277 22.25 7.20 -21.28
C ASN A 277 22.34 5.84 -20.55
N SER A 278 22.36 5.81 -19.21
CA SER A 278 22.64 4.61 -18.41
C SER A 278 21.61 4.41 -17.29
N ASN A 279 21.21 3.16 -17.04
CA ASN A 279 20.33 2.77 -15.94
C ASN A 279 21.07 2.53 -14.59
N LEU A 280 22.36 2.86 -14.50
CA LEU A 280 23.18 2.68 -13.29
C LEU A 280 23.29 3.98 -12.48
N ALA A 281 23.32 3.86 -11.15
CA ALA A 281 23.54 4.99 -10.25
C ALA A 281 24.86 5.71 -10.54
N ILE A 282 24.90 7.03 -10.32
CA ILE A 282 26.05 7.88 -10.62
C ILE A 282 27.32 7.41 -9.89
N GLU A 283 27.20 6.90 -8.66
CA GLU A 283 28.34 6.35 -7.93
C GLU A 283 28.88 5.06 -8.55
N ALA A 284 28.00 4.20 -9.08
CA ALA A 284 28.39 2.97 -9.76
C ALA A 284 29.07 3.25 -11.11
N LEU A 285 28.59 4.27 -11.84
CA LEU A 285 29.23 4.75 -13.06
C LEU A 285 30.59 5.39 -12.78
N ALA A 286 30.72 6.14 -11.69
CA ALA A 286 32.01 6.68 -11.25
C ALA A 286 33.01 5.57 -10.88
N GLY A 287 32.53 4.52 -10.21
CA GLY A 287 33.33 3.33 -9.92
C GLY A 287 33.78 2.59 -11.19
N LEU A 288 32.88 2.36 -12.14
CA LEU A 288 33.20 1.71 -13.43
C LEU A 288 34.11 2.56 -14.33
N ALA A 289 34.00 3.88 -14.25
CA ALA A 289 34.82 4.82 -15.00
C ALA A 289 36.23 5.01 -14.39
N SER A 290 36.46 4.52 -13.18
CA SER A 290 37.78 4.59 -12.56
C SER A 290 38.72 3.57 -13.22
N LYS A 291 39.87 4.06 -13.71
CA LYS A 291 40.96 3.24 -14.27
C LYS A 291 42.02 2.90 -13.22
N GLU A 292 41.65 2.92 -11.95
CA GLU A 292 42.57 2.63 -10.86
C GLU A 292 42.69 1.10 -10.72
N ASP A 293 43.92 0.58 -10.68
CA ASP A 293 44.18 -0.86 -10.53
C ASP A 293 43.87 -1.30 -9.08
N PHE A 294 42.63 -1.73 -8.83
CA PHE A 294 42.19 -2.22 -7.52
C PHE A 294 42.71 -3.63 -7.17
N THR A 295 43.51 -4.25 -8.03
CA THR A 295 44.11 -5.58 -7.80
C THR A 295 45.12 -5.59 -6.66
N ALA A 296 45.68 -4.43 -6.30
CA ALA A 296 46.62 -4.27 -5.18
C ALA A 296 45.93 -3.91 -3.84
N VAL A 297 44.62 -3.70 -3.83
CA VAL A 297 43.88 -3.42 -2.60
C VAL A 297 43.44 -4.74 -1.97
N ASN A 298 44.32 -5.33 -1.16
CA ASN A 298 43.91 -6.36 -0.22
C ASN A 298 42.98 -5.73 0.82
N LEU A 299 41.67 -5.80 0.58
CA LEU A 299 40.66 -5.56 1.61
C LEU A 299 40.97 -6.53 2.76
N ARG A 300 41.49 -6.00 3.88
CA ARG A 300 41.59 -6.80 5.12
C ARG A 300 40.19 -7.35 5.39
N LYS A 301 40.07 -8.68 5.56
CA LYS A 301 38.85 -9.29 6.08
C LYS A 301 38.42 -8.50 7.31
N THR A 302 37.20 -7.99 7.28
CA THR A 302 36.57 -7.22 8.35
C THR A 302 36.56 -7.93 9.71
N ALA A 303 36.90 -9.22 9.75
CA ALA A 303 37.03 -9.99 10.97
C ALA A 303 38.23 -9.58 11.86
N GLU A 304 39.35 -9.11 11.30
CA GLU A 304 40.62 -9.07 12.07
C GLU A 304 41.03 -7.68 12.58
N SER A 305 40.47 -6.57 12.07
CA SER A 305 40.79 -5.21 12.56
C SER A 305 39.70 -4.57 13.42
N THR A 306 38.63 -5.30 13.77
CA THR A 306 37.48 -4.78 14.54
C THR A 306 37.17 -5.58 15.80
N ALA A 307 38.12 -6.41 16.26
CA ALA A 307 37.96 -7.31 17.40
C ALA A 307 37.72 -6.60 18.75
N HIS A 308 38.04 -5.31 18.87
CA HIS A 308 37.82 -4.53 20.10
C HIS A 308 36.57 -3.64 20.08
N LEU A 309 35.77 -3.67 18.99
CA LEU A 309 34.48 -2.96 18.85
C LEU A 309 33.35 -3.85 18.25
N SER A 310 33.50 -5.18 18.27
CA SER A 310 32.53 -6.17 17.76
C SER A 310 31.26 -6.24 18.67
N PRO A 311 30.07 -6.78 18.29
CA PRO A 311 29.62 -7.51 17.10
C PRO A 311 28.11 -7.26 16.76
N MET A 312 27.60 -6.02 16.69
CA MET A 312 26.15 -5.75 16.52
C MET A 312 25.66 -5.97 15.06
N LEU A 313 25.96 -7.13 14.50
CA LEU A 313 25.43 -7.55 13.20
C LEU A 313 23.91 -7.67 13.29
N PRO A 314 23.16 -7.37 12.22
CA PRO A 314 21.71 -7.42 12.25
C PRO A 314 21.14 -8.83 12.07
N TYR A 315 21.90 -9.86 12.44
CA TYR A 315 21.53 -11.27 12.38
C TYR A 315 22.38 -12.12 13.33
N ASN A 316 21.83 -13.27 13.73
CA ASN A 316 22.54 -14.36 14.37
C ASN A 316 22.69 -15.53 13.38
N GLU A 317 23.66 -16.43 13.60
CA GLU A 317 23.88 -17.59 12.71
C GLU A 317 22.66 -18.52 12.64
N LEU A 318 21.92 -18.66 13.74
CA LEU A 318 20.70 -19.46 13.82
C LEU A 318 19.57 -18.58 14.35
N MET A 319 18.55 -18.37 13.53
CA MET A 319 17.39 -17.55 13.89
C MET A 319 16.09 -18.27 13.56
N LEU A 320 15.17 -18.31 14.53
CA LEU A 320 13.81 -18.78 14.30
C LEU A 320 12.86 -17.59 14.39
N ILE A 321 12.16 -17.32 13.30
CA ILE A 321 11.22 -16.21 13.17
C ILE A 321 9.81 -16.78 13.22
N GLN A 322 9.00 -16.33 14.18
CA GLN A 322 7.58 -16.63 14.26
C GLN A 322 6.77 -15.56 13.51
N ILE A 323 5.80 -16.02 12.73
CA ILE A 323 4.84 -15.22 11.98
C ILE A 323 3.45 -15.58 12.52
N LYS A 324 2.84 -14.65 13.28
CA LYS A 324 1.54 -14.86 13.93
C LYS A 324 0.69 -13.59 13.92
N GLY A 325 -0.60 -13.71 13.63
CA GLY A 325 -1.56 -12.62 13.80
C GLY A 325 -2.73 -12.70 12.82
N ARG A 326 -3.77 -11.88 13.04
CA ARG A 326 -5.04 -12.01 12.32
C ARG A 326 -5.21 -10.96 11.23
N ARG A 327 -4.83 -9.71 11.50
CA ARG A 327 -4.95 -8.58 10.57
C ARG A 327 -3.57 -7.98 10.31
N HIS A 328 -2.87 -7.58 11.35
CA HIS A 328 -1.49 -7.09 11.30
C HIS A 328 -0.55 -8.15 11.87
N VAL A 329 -0.23 -9.13 11.02
CA VAL A 329 0.68 -10.23 11.35
C VAL A 329 1.98 -9.69 11.93
N GLN A 330 2.34 -10.21 13.11
CA GLN A 330 3.57 -9.84 13.81
C GLN A 330 4.66 -10.87 13.49
N THR A 331 5.78 -10.34 13.01
CA THR A 331 7.00 -11.13 12.79
C THR A 331 7.95 -10.90 13.97
N ARG A 332 8.30 -11.95 14.72
CA ARG A 332 9.18 -11.88 15.91
C ARG A 332 10.25 -12.97 15.91
N LEU A 333 11.45 -12.62 16.34
CA LEU A 333 12.48 -13.59 16.68
C LEU A 333 12.06 -14.36 17.95
N VAL A 334 12.11 -15.68 17.89
CA VAL A 334 11.87 -16.57 19.03
C VAL A 334 13.06 -17.49 19.24
N GLN A 335 13.14 -18.12 20.41
CA GLN A 335 14.21 -19.06 20.70
C GLN A 335 14.27 -20.17 19.63
N PRO A 336 15.42 -20.41 18.98
CA PRO A 336 15.57 -21.45 17.95
C PRO A 336 15.65 -22.83 18.61
N HIS A 337 14.50 -23.29 19.10
CA HIS A 337 14.32 -24.55 19.79
C HIS A 337 13.01 -25.19 19.36
N TYR A 338 12.97 -26.52 19.22
CA TYR A 338 11.78 -27.23 18.74
C TYR A 338 10.51 -26.96 19.58
N SER A 339 10.67 -26.69 20.89
CA SER A 339 9.55 -26.38 21.78
C SER A 339 8.85 -25.06 21.47
N SER A 340 9.52 -24.13 20.77
CA SER A 340 8.96 -22.82 20.39
C SER A 340 7.90 -22.93 19.29
N ILE A 341 7.87 -24.04 18.53
CA ILE A 341 7.02 -24.21 17.35
C ILE A 341 5.69 -24.90 17.70
N ASN A 342 4.58 -24.35 17.23
CA ASN A 342 3.23 -24.92 17.34
C ASN A 342 2.54 -25.02 15.97
N GLN A 343 1.50 -25.84 15.86
CA GLN A 343 0.71 -26.10 14.65
C GLN A 343 -0.21 -24.95 14.22
N GLY A 344 -0.38 -23.94 15.05
CA GLY A 344 -1.25 -22.79 14.82
C GLY A 344 -0.60 -21.67 14.02
N ASP A 345 0.74 -21.59 13.94
CA ASP A 345 1.44 -20.44 13.35
C ASP A 345 2.35 -20.84 12.17
N SER A 346 2.99 -19.85 11.53
CA SER A 346 4.03 -20.07 10.53
C SER A 346 5.40 -19.61 11.05
N TYR A 347 6.47 -20.31 10.63
CA TYR A 347 7.82 -20.06 11.11
C TYR A 347 8.84 -20.05 9.96
N VAL A 348 9.85 -19.20 10.06
CA VAL A 348 10.99 -19.17 9.16
C VAL A 348 12.27 -19.43 9.97
N LEU A 349 12.95 -20.53 9.68
CA LEU A 349 14.26 -20.85 10.27
C LEU A 349 15.35 -20.43 9.29
N VAL A 350 16.20 -19.50 9.72
CA VAL A 350 17.33 -18.98 8.95
C VAL A 350 18.62 -19.57 9.50
N THR A 351 19.43 -20.13 8.61
CA THR A 351 20.80 -20.56 8.87
C THR A 351 21.74 -19.91 7.83
N PRO A 352 23.07 -19.98 7.97
CA PRO A 352 23.98 -19.34 7.01
C PRO A 352 23.85 -19.92 5.59
N THR A 353 23.44 -21.19 5.46
CA THR A 353 23.42 -21.94 4.19
C THR A 353 22.03 -22.36 3.72
N GLU A 354 21.06 -22.46 4.62
CA GLU A 354 19.72 -22.99 4.34
C GLU A 354 18.65 -22.14 5.02
N ILE A 355 17.47 -22.09 4.40
CA ILE A 355 16.30 -21.43 4.95
C ILE A 355 15.10 -22.37 4.84
N TYR A 356 14.37 -22.51 5.94
CA TYR A 356 13.18 -23.34 6.01
C TYR A 356 11.96 -22.46 6.29
N HIS A 357 10.89 -22.66 5.52
CA HIS A 357 9.58 -22.08 5.80
C HIS A 357 8.68 -23.19 6.29
N TRP A 358 8.42 -23.22 7.59
CA TRP A 358 7.54 -24.19 8.23
C TRP A 358 6.13 -23.62 8.36
N ILE A 359 5.14 -24.38 7.88
CA ILE A 359 3.73 -23.99 7.83
C ILE A 359 2.96 -24.91 8.77
N GLY A 360 2.48 -24.37 9.88
CA GLY A 360 1.63 -25.12 10.81
C GLY A 360 0.33 -25.58 10.14
N GLU A 361 -0.16 -26.75 10.53
CA GLU A 361 -1.38 -27.35 9.97
C GLU A 361 -2.57 -26.39 10.01
N TYR A 362 -2.72 -25.68 11.13
CA TYR A 362 -3.83 -24.76 11.40
C TYR A 362 -3.50 -23.29 11.15
N SER A 363 -2.27 -22.97 10.73
CA SER A 363 -1.86 -21.60 10.37
C SER A 363 -2.79 -20.95 9.35
N ASN A 364 -2.98 -19.64 9.49
CA ASN A 364 -3.90 -18.88 8.67
C ASN A 364 -3.25 -18.48 7.32
N VAL A 365 -4.07 -18.11 6.33
CA VAL A 365 -3.58 -17.83 4.95
C VAL A 365 -2.63 -16.63 4.91
N ILE A 366 -2.84 -15.64 5.79
CA ILE A 366 -2.04 -14.42 5.84
C ILE A 366 -0.65 -14.74 6.38
N GLU A 367 -0.55 -15.50 7.47
CA GLU A 367 0.72 -16.00 8.03
C GLU A 367 1.51 -16.83 7.02
N ARG A 368 0.83 -17.73 6.30
CA ARG A 368 1.43 -18.56 5.25
C ARG A 368 2.03 -17.70 4.13
N SER A 369 1.23 -16.75 3.62
CA SER A 369 1.68 -15.83 2.57
C SER A 369 2.87 -15.01 3.05
N ARG A 370 2.80 -14.49 4.28
CA ARG A 370 3.83 -13.60 4.81
C ARG A 370 5.14 -14.33 5.08
N GLY A 371 5.08 -15.54 5.64
CA GLY A 371 6.27 -16.38 5.82
C GLY A 371 6.95 -16.75 4.48
N ALA A 372 6.17 -16.98 3.43
CA ALA A 372 6.69 -17.23 2.09
C ALA A 372 7.38 -15.98 1.50
N GLU A 373 6.77 -14.80 1.63
CA GLU A 373 7.35 -13.52 1.19
C GLU A 373 8.67 -13.22 1.91
N ILE A 374 8.69 -13.35 3.24
CA ILE A 374 9.89 -13.09 4.06
C ILE A 374 11.02 -14.04 3.67
N SER A 375 10.74 -15.35 3.59
CA SER A 375 11.76 -16.34 3.24
C SER A 375 12.31 -16.14 1.83
N LEU A 376 11.45 -15.80 0.86
CA LEU A 376 11.89 -15.46 -0.49
C LEU A 376 12.73 -14.19 -0.52
N ASN A 377 12.35 -13.15 0.22
CA ASN A 377 13.12 -11.90 0.30
C ASN A 377 14.54 -12.14 0.83
N ILE A 378 14.68 -12.98 1.86
CA ILE A 378 15.99 -13.34 2.44
C ILE A 378 16.88 -14.00 1.39
N VAL A 379 16.35 -14.96 0.63
CA VAL A 379 17.11 -15.65 -0.45
C VAL A 379 17.51 -14.67 -1.55
N GLN A 380 16.58 -13.84 -2.02
CA GLN A 380 16.81 -12.92 -3.13
C GLN A 380 17.83 -11.83 -2.80
N THR A 381 17.78 -11.30 -1.57
CA THR A 381 18.62 -10.17 -1.15
C THR A 381 19.87 -10.60 -0.38
N ARG A 382 20.00 -11.90 -0.06
CA ARG A 382 21.04 -12.44 0.83
C ARG A 382 21.07 -11.73 2.18
N ASP A 383 19.90 -11.36 2.66
CA ASP A 383 19.72 -10.70 3.95
C ASP A 383 19.96 -11.68 5.11
N LEU A 384 20.06 -11.16 6.31
CA LEU A 384 20.17 -11.94 7.54
C LEU A 384 21.38 -12.91 7.57
N GLY A 385 22.43 -12.60 6.80
CA GLY A 385 23.63 -13.43 6.70
C GLY A 385 23.43 -14.77 5.98
N CYS A 386 22.29 -14.97 5.33
CA CYS A 386 21.94 -16.22 4.67
C CYS A 386 22.40 -16.25 3.21
N SER A 387 23.06 -17.32 2.81
CA SER A 387 23.51 -17.58 1.42
C SER A 387 22.75 -18.73 0.76
N ALA A 388 21.58 -19.09 1.27
CA ALA A 388 20.74 -20.14 0.71
C ALA A 388 20.33 -19.82 -0.73
N SER A 389 20.23 -20.85 -1.58
CA SER A 389 19.82 -20.70 -2.98
C SER A 389 18.30 -20.81 -3.20
N GLN A 390 17.59 -21.45 -2.28
CA GLN A 390 16.15 -21.70 -2.37
C GLN A 390 15.55 -21.87 -0.97
N VAL A 391 14.23 -21.67 -0.89
CA VAL A 391 13.45 -21.89 0.34
C VAL A 391 13.00 -23.35 0.41
N ILE A 392 13.21 -23.99 1.57
CA ILE A 392 12.70 -25.34 1.84
C ILE A 392 11.38 -25.22 2.59
N THR A 393 10.26 -25.41 1.90
CA THR A 393 8.93 -25.35 2.52
C THR A 393 8.55 -26.68 3.17
N LEU A 394 8.08 -26.63 4.42
CA LEU A 394 7.69 -27.77 5.25
C LEU A 394 6.24 -27.59 5.73
N GLN A 395 5.44 -28.65 5.64
CA GLN A 395 4.03 -28.66 6.06
C GLN A 395 3.89 -29.42 7.38
N GLY A 396 3.25 -28.82 8.38
CA GLY A 396 3.26 -29.30 9.77
C GLY A 396 2.73 -30.71 10.00
N ALA A 397 1.79 -31.19 9.18
CA ALA A 397 1.25 -32.54 9.27
C ALA A 397 2.11 -33.62 8.57
N GLN A 398 3.10 -33.20 7.78
CA GLN A 398 3.93 -34.09 6.98
C GLN A 398 5.22 -34.48 7.70
N LYS A 399 5.79 -35.61 7.27
CA LYS A 399 7.11 -36.08 7.74
C LYS A 399 7.98 -36.36 6.54
N SER A 400 9.20 -35.84 6.57
CA SER A 400 10.22 -36.09 5.53
C SER A 400 11.62 -35.95 6.11
N ALA A 401 12.64 -36.36 5.36
CA ALA A 401 14.04 -36.17 5.75
C ALA A 401 14.37 -34.68 6.05
N ASN A 402 13.75 -33.75 5.32
CA ASN A 402 13.90 -32.32 5.57
C ASN A 402 13.26 -31.88 6.89
N HIS A 403 12.13 -32.47 7.31
CA HIS A 403 11.55 -32.21 8.63
C HIS A 403 12.48 -32.68 9.74
N THR A 404 13.02 -33.90 9.62
CA THR A 404 13.96 -34.43 10.61
C THR A 404 15.23 -33.57 10.70
N LYS A 405 15.78 -33.13 9.56
CA LYS A 405 16.91 -32.19 9.54
C LYS A 405 16.56 -30.85 10.21
N PHE A 406 15.39 -30.28 9.88
CA PHE A 406 14.87 -29.06 10.48
C PHE A 406 14.80 -29.15 12.01
N TRP A 407 14.20 -30.21 12.56
CA TRP A 407 14.09 -30.40 14.01
C TRP A 407 15.46 -30.58 14.67
N LYS A 408 16.39 -31.31 14.05
CA LYS A 408 17.76 -31.47 14.56
C LYS A 408 18.51 -30.15 14.63
N LEU A 409 18.35 -29.27 13.63
CA LEU A 409 18.99 -27.94 13.61
C LEU A 409 18.59 -27.07 14.81
N ILE A 410 17.37 -27.26 15.34
CA ILE A 410 16.85 -26.54 16.51
C ILE A 410 16.82 -27.40 17.77
N GLY A 411 17.73 -28.36 17.88
CA GLY A 411 18.04 -29.06 19.14
C GLY A 411 17.15 -30.27 19.47
N ALA A 412 16.34 -30.77 18.55
CA ALA A 412 15.62 -32.03 18.77
C ALA A 412 16.58 -33.23 18.68
N ASN A 413 16.47 -34.16 19.62
CA ASN A 413 17.17 -35.45 19.52
C ASN A 413 16.56 -36.33 18.41
N ASP A 414 17.24 -37.43 18.05
CA ASP A 414 16.81 -38.29 16.94
C ASP A 414 15.38 -38.82 17.10
N SER A 415 14.98 -39.20 18.32
CA SER A 415 13.61 -39.66 18.60
C SER A 415 12.57 -38.57 18.34
N ILE A 416 12.79 -37.36 18.87
CA ILE A 416 11.87 -36.23 18.76
C ILE A 416 11.82 -35.75 17.31
N ALA A 417 12.97 -35.67 16.63
CA ALA A 417 13.05 -35.18 15.25
C ALA A 417 12.26 -36.04 14.23
N ILE A 418 11.92 -37.28 14.58
CA ILE A 418 11.13 -38.19 13.74
C ILE A 418 9.63 -38.10 14.08
N THR A 419 9.30 -37.94 15.37
CA THR A 419 7.90 -38.01 15.83
C THR A 419 7.22 -36.65 15.93
N TYR A 420 7.97 -35.62 16.30
CA TYR A 420 7.44 -34.30 16.63
C TYR A 420 6.97 -33.53 15.41
N THR A 421 5.81 -32.91 15.55
CA THR A 421 5.19 -32.09 14.49
C THR A 421 4.94 -30.66 14.98
N GLY A 422 5.42 -30.27 16.16
CA GLY A 422 5.05 -29.00 16.80
C GLY A 422 4.01 -29.21 17.91
N ALA A 423 3.94 -28.24 18.83
CA ALA A 423 2.90 -28.22 19.85
C ALA A 423 1.51 -28.03 19.22
N GLU A 424 0.47 -28.47 19.92
CA GLU A 424 -0.91 -28.31 19.46
C GLU A 424 -1.31 -26.82 19.35
N ALA A 425 -2.14 -26.51 18.37
CA ALA A 425 -2.64 -25.15 18.14
C ALA A 425 -3.50 -24.65 19.31
N GLY A 426 -3.56 -23.34 19.45
CA GLY A 426 -4.32 -22.65 20.50
C GLY A 426 -5.74 -22.33 20.07
N HIS A 427 -6.47 -21.57 20.89
CA HIS A 427 -7.81 -21.11 20.52
C HIS A 427 -7.75 -20.22 19.25
N PRO A 428 -8.73 -20.28 18.33
CA PRO A 428 -8.73 -19.45 17.12
C PRO A 428 -8.63 -17.92 17.36
N ASP A 429 -9.12 -17.45 18.52
CA ASP A 429 -9.06 -16.02 18.91
C ASP A 429 -7.68 -15.60 19.47
N GLU A 430 -6.75 -16.54 19.65
CA GLU A 430 -5.41 -16.26 20.18
C GLU A 430 -4.64 -15.27 19.29
N ASP A 431 -4.83 -15.31 17.96
CA ASP A 431 -4.13 -14.44 17.01
C ASP A 431 -4.40 -12.95 17.25
N GLU A 432 -5.67 -12.58 17.46
CA GLU A 432 -6.07 -11.18 17.65
C GLU A 432 -5.63 -10.66 19.02
N LEU A 433 -5.71 -11.50 20.06
CA LEU A 433 -5.23 -11.17 21.39
C LEU A 433 -3.70 -11.00 21.41
N TYR A 434 -2.97 -11.89 20.75
CA TYR A 434 -1.52 -11.82 20.61
C TYR A 434 -1.08 -10.56 19.87
N GLU A 435 -1.72 -10.26 18.73
CA GLU A 435 -1.42 -9.08 17.90
C GLU A 435 -1.51 -7.77 18.70
N SER A 436 -2.61 -7.59 19.44
CA SER A 436 -2.84 -6.39 20.26
C SER A 436 -1.85 -6.32 21.43
N ALA A 437 -1.71 -7.40 22.21
CA ALA A 437 -0.86 -7.41 23.39
C ALA A 437 0.63 -7.25 23.05
N LEU A 438 1.09 -7.77 21.91
CA LEU A 438 2.48 -7.64 21.47
C LEU A 438 2.81 -6.22 21.00
N THR A 439 1.88 -5.57 20.33
CA THR A 439 2.04 -4.18 19.89
C THR A 439 2.25 -3.23 21.08
N ASP A 440 1.54 -3.45 22.18
CA ASP A 440 1.67 -2.67 23.42
C ASP A 440 3.07 -2.78 24.07
N THR A 441 3.88 -3.78 23.70
CA THR A 441 5.24 -3.99 24.23
C THR A 441 6.33 -3.18 23.52
N ASN A 442 6.04 -2.59 22.37
CA ASN A 442 7.03 -1.87 21.55
C ASN A 442 7.56 -0.63 22.27
N MET A 443 8.89 -0.52 22.39
CA MET A 443 9.54 0.66 22.95
C MET A 443 10.44 1.30 21.88
N ILE A 444 10.31 2.61 21.70
CA ILE A 444 11.05 3.36 20.68
C ILE A 444 11.64 4.59 21.33
N TYR A 445 12.96 4.75 21.19
CA TYR A 445 13.71 5.88 21.70
C TYR A 445 14.32 6.68 20.57
N GLU A 446 14.39 8.00 20.74
CA GLU A 446 15.18 8.91 19.94
C GLU A 446 16.42 9.30 20.74
N LEU A 447 17.59 9.31 20.10
CA LEU A 447 18.78 9.90 20.70
C LEU A 447 18.66 11.42 20.64
N VAL A 448 18.59 12.06 21.80
CA VAL A 448 18.61 13.51 21.93
C VAL A 448 19.79 13.86 22.83
N GLU A 449 20.75 14.60 22.28
CA GLU A 449 22.04 14.88 22.94
C GLU A 449 22.75 13.56 23.32
N ASP A 450 22.89 13.28 24.62
CA ASP A 450 23.53 12.08 25.16
C ASP A 450 22.55 11.20 25.96
N GLU A 451 21.26 11.27 25.64
CA GLU A 451 20.21 10.50 26.31
C GLU A 451 19.29 9.79 25.31
N LEU A 452 18.80 8.61 25.68
CA LEU A 452 17.73 7.93 24.95
C LEU A 452 16.39 8.38 25.50
N VAL A 453 15.65 9.13 24.69
CA VAL A 453 14.37 9.73 25.05
C VAL A 453 13.23 8.93 24.41
N PRO A 454 12.22 8.45 25.17
CA PRO A 454 11.05 7.77 24.62
C PRO A 454 10.31 8.62 23.59
N SER A 455 10.06 8.05 22.41
CA SER A 455 9.20 8.67 21.40
C SER A 455 7.73 8.35 21.71
N LEU A 456 7.05 9.28 22.38
CA LEU A 456 5.68 9.07 22.89
C LEU A 456 4.64 8.84 21.79
N SER A 457 4.87 9.33 20.56
CA SER A 457 3.94 9.14 19.44
C SER A 457 3.87 7.69 18.98
N CYS A 458 4.94 6.92 19.15
CA CYS A 458 5.04 5.53 18.69
C CYS A 458 5.27 4.50 19.81
N TRP A 459 5.32 4.93 21.08
CA TRP A 459 5.46 4.06 22.25
C TRP A 459 4.23 3.15 22.45
N GLY A 460 4.42 1.83 22.57
CA GLY A 460 3.33 0.86 22.67
C GLY A 460 2.41 0.87 21.45
N SER A 461 2.97 1.07 20.26
CA SER A 461 2.23 1.09 19.00
C SER A 461 3.08 0.56 17.84
N ILE A 462 2.45 0.34 16.68
CA ILE A 462 3.15 -0.05 15.45
C ILE A 462 3.81 1.19 14.84
N PRO A 463 5.14 1.21 14.63
CA PRO A 463 5.81 2.34 14.00
C PRO A 463 5.41 2.51 12.53
N LYS A 464 5.50 3.75 12.04
CA LYS A 464 5.37 4.12 10.63
C LYS A 464 6.70 4.63 10.10
N ILE A 465 6.94 4.53 8.79
CA ILE A 465 8.21 4.95 8.17
C ILE A 465 8.49 6.44 8.35
N GLU A 466 7.47 7.26 8.61
CA GLU A 466 7.60 8.71 8.84
C GLU A 466 8.54 9.08 10.00
N ILE A 467 8.76 8.17 10.96
CA ILE A 467 9.67 8.41 12.07
C ILE A 467 11.14 8.32 11.66
N LEU A 468 11.45 7.68 10.53
CA LEU A 468 12.81 7.40 10.06
C LEU A 468 13.44 8.62 9.37
N ASP A 469 13.84 9.60 10.18
CA ASP A 469 14.49 10.81 9.71
C ASP A 469 16.00 10.58 9.43
N PRO A 470 16.53 10.93 8.23
CA PRO A 470 17.93 10.77 7.89
C PRO A 470 18.93 11.45 8.84
N SER A 471 18.51 12.46 9.60
CA SER A 471 19.34 13.18 10.57
C SER A 471 19.34 12.55 11.96
N LYS A 472 18.39 11.64 12.25
CA LYS A 472 18.17 11.07 13.58
C LYS A 472 18.84 9.72 13.79
N ILE A 473 18.98 9.36 15.06
CA ILE A 473 19.32 8.01 15.50
C ILE A 473 18.22 7.52 16.42
N LEU A 474 17.69 6.34 16.12
CA LEU A 474 16.57 5.74 16.85
C LEU A 474 17.01 4.40 17.43
N VAL A 475 16.48 4.06 18.61
CA VAL A 475 16.64 2.75 19.22
C VAL A 475 15.27 2.10 19.33
N PHE A 476 15.07 1.02 18.58
CA PHE A 476 13.84 0.21 18.62
C PHE A 476 14.07 -0.99 19.53
N ASP A 477 13.28 -1.15 20.57
CA ASP A 477 13.30 -2.32 21.45
C ASP A 477 11.96 -3.05 21.35
N PHE A 478 11.97 -4.17 20.62
CA PHE A 478 10.84 -5.08 20.43
C PHE A 478 10.90 -6.28 21.39
N GLY A 479 11.80 -6.26 22.38
CA GLY A 479 12.01 -7.32 23.37
C GLY A 479 13.01 -8.37 22.91
N SER A 480 12.62 -9.24 21.99
CA SER A 480 13.53 -10.25 21.41
C SER A 480 14.60 -9.64 20.51
N GLU A 481 14.31 -8.47 19.92
CA GLU A 481 15.21 -7.74 19.05
C GLU A 481 15.31 -6.27 19.49
N MET A 482 16.53 -5.74 19.53
CA MET A 482 16.79 -4.32 19.73
C MET A 482 17.68 -3.79 18.61
N TYR A 483 17.21 -2.77 17.90
CA TYR A 483 17.89 -2.17 16.76
C TYR A 483 18.31 -0.74 17.06
N VAL A 484 19.58 -0.42 16.81
CA VAL A 484 20.07 0.96 16.70
C VAL A 484 20.03 1.33 15.23
N TRP A 485 19.01 2.10 14.82
CA TRP A 485 18.86 2.62 13.48
C TRP A 485 19.54 3.98 13.36
N MET A 486 20.44 4.13 12.39
CA MET A 486 21.20 5.36 12.15
C MET A 486 20.82 5.97 10.81
N GLY A 487 20.29 7.19 10.86
CA GLY A 487 20.09 8.02 9.68
C GLY A 487 21.41 8.33 8.97
N LYS A 488 21.35 8.43 7.63
CA LYS A 488 22.53 8.66 6.78
C LYS A 488 23.28 9.96 7.14
N ASN A 489 22.57 10.97 7.60
CA ASN A 489 23.08 12.30 7.92
C ASN A 489 23.34 12.52 9.42
N ALA A 490 23.11 11.49 10.26
CA ALA A 490 23.36 11.58 11.69
C ALA A 490 24.87 11.74 12.01
N ASN A 491 25.19 12.58 13.00
CA ASN A 491 26.56 12.91 13.40
C ASN A 491 27.35 11.66 13.87
N LEU A 492 28.64 11.59 13.55
CA LEU A 492 29.51 10.48 13.92
C LEU A 492 29.66 10.31 15.44
N GLU A 493 29.70 11.41 16.20
CA GLU A 493 29.78 11.38 17.66
C GLU A 493 28.51 10.78 18.27
N GLN A 494 27.35 11.27 17.84
CA GLN A 494 26.04 10.74 18.20
C GLN A 494 25.90 9.24 17.88
N ARG A 495 26.47 8.77 16.75
CA ARG A 495 26.50 7.34 16.41
C ARG A 495 27.30 6.50 17.40
N ARG A 496 28.36 7.05 18.02
CA ARG A 496 29.13 6.33 19.04
C ARG A 496 28.38 6.31 20.37
N THR A 497 27.83 7.46 20.76
CA THR A 497 27.03 7.59 21.98
C THR A 497 25.81 6.69 21.94
N SER A 498 25.08 6.62 20.82
CA SER A 498 23.90 5.76 20.70
C SER A 498 24.22 4.28 20.86
N LEU A 499 25.34 3.81 20.30
CA LEU A 499 25.78 2.42 20.45
C LEU A 499 26.12 2.10 21.90
N HIS A 500 26.86 2.99 22.58
CA HIS A 500 27.17 2.84 24.00
C HIS A 500 25.91 2.81 24.87
N LEU A 501 24.99 3.76 24.68
CA LEU A 501 23.74 3.84 25.43
C LEU A 501 22.84 2.62 25.15
N ALA A 502 22.75 2.17 23.90
CA ALA A 502 22.01 0.97 23.55
C ALA A 502 22.61 -0.29 24.20
N GLN A 503 23.93 -0.45 24.21
CA GLN A 503 24.59 -1.56 24.90
C GLN A 503 24.37 -1.51 26.42
N ALA A 504 24.45 -0.32 27.02
CA ALA A 504 24.16 -0.13 28.43
C ALA A 504 22.68 -0.45 28.76
N LEU A 505 21.75 -0.06 27.89
CA LEU A 505 20.32 -0.39 28.03
C LEU A 505 20.09 -1.90 27.90
N TRP A 506 20.71 -2.55 26.91
CA TRP A 506 20.65 -4.00 26.72
C TRP A 506 21.14 -4.77 27.95
N SER A 507 22.23 -4.29 28.56
CA SER A 507 22.86 -4.91 29.72
C SER A 507 22.02 -4.83 31.00
N LYS A 508 21.02 -3.93 31.07
CA LYS A 508 20.04 -3.90 32.17
C LYS A 508 18.98 -5.00 32.09
N GLY A 509 18.91 -5.72 30.97
CA GLY A 509 17.91 -6.76 30.74
C GLY A 509 16.61 -6.23 30.16
N TYR A 510 15.47 -6.69 30.70
CA TYR A 510 14.14 -6.31 30.24
C TYR A 510 13.11 -6.37 31.36
N ASN A 511 12.04 -5.57 31.24
CA ASN A 511 10.95 -5.55 32.20
C ASN A 511 9.61 -5.25 31.51
N TYR A 512 8.81 -6.29 31.31
CA TYR A 512 7.45 -6.27 30.77
C TYR A 512 6.40 -6.57 31.86
N SER A 513 6.72 -6.36 33.14
CA SER A 513 5.80 -6.69 34.25
C SER A 513 4.46 -5.95 34.18
N GLU A 514 4.44 -4.78 33.54
CA GLU A 514 3.24 -3.97 33.35
C GLU A 514 2.44 -4.36 32.10
N CYS A 515 3.00 -5.21 31.23
CA CYS A 515 2.39 -5.68 29.99
C CYS A 515 1.60 -6.97 30.16
N ASP A 516 0.66 -7.21 29.24
CA ASP A 516 -0.10 -8.46 29.19
C ASP A 516 0.78 -9.66 28.84
N ILE A 517 1.79 -9.46 27.99
CA ILE A 517 2.73 -10.49 27.54
C ILE A 517 4.18 -10.00 27.60
N CYS A 518 5.12 -10.95 27.52
CA CYS A 518 6.54 -10.66 27.37
C CYS A 518 7.03 -11.22 26.01
N PRO A 519 7.54 -10.39 25.09
CA PRO A 519 7.92 -10.83 23.74
C PRO A 519 8.96 -11.96 23.72
N LEU A 520 9.81 -12.05 24.75
CA LEU A 520 10.93 -13.00 24.78
C LEU A 520 10.53 -14.44 25.11
N ASN A 521 9.40 -14.66 25.80
CA ASN A 521 8.97 -15.99 26.24
C ASN A 521 7.54 -16.33 25.80
N GLN A 522 6.83 -15.42 25.15
CA GLN A 522 5.44 -15.63 24.73
C GLN A 522 5.25 -16.91 23.90
N ALA A 523 6.22 -17.27 23.05
CA ALA A 523 6.17 -18.49 22.25
C ALA A 523 5.98 -19.78 23.06
N LEU A 524 6.38 -19.78 24.34
CA LEU A 524 6.23 -20.93 25.25
C LEU A 524 4.82 -21.05 25.86
N PHE A 525 3.99 -20.00 25.76
CA PHE A 525 2.62 -19.95 26.28
C PHE A 525 1.55 -19.99 25.18
N LEU A 526 1.97 -19.88 23.92
CA LEU A 526 1.06 -20.00 22.78
C LEU A 526 0.70 -21.47 22.52
N GLY A 527 -0.44 -21.71 21.89
CA GLY A 527 -0.91 -23.07 21.65
C GLY A 527 -1.44 -23.76 22.90
N SER A 528 -1.73 -25.06 22.81
CA SER A 528 -2.18 -25.86 23.95
C SER A 528 -0.99 -26.29 24.84
N ARG A 529 -0.26 -25.32 25.37
CA ARG A 529 0.91 -25.52 26.24
C ARG A 529 0.58 -25.14 27.69
N ASN A 530 0.93 -26.02 28.62
CA ASN A 530 0.80 -25.77 30.06
C ASN A 530 2.16 -25.42 30.64
N ASN A 531 2.55 -24.14 30.54
CA ASN A 531 3.75 -23.63 31.21
C ASN A 531 3.35 -22.64 32.29
N GLU A 532 3.76 -22.88 33.54
CA GLU A 532 3.34 -22.06 34.69
C GLU A 532 4.26 -20.86 34.93
N ASN A 533 5.49 -20.87 34.39
CA ASN A 533 6.48 -19.85 34.72
C ASN A 533 6.41 -18.59 33.83
N ASN A 534 5.48 -17.67 34.13
CA ASN A 534 5.27 -16.40 33.40
C ASN A 534 6.19 -15.25 33.87
N ASP A 535 7.50 -15.48 33.89
CA ASP A 535 8.47 -14.43 34.22
C ASP A 535 8.49 -13.34 33.14
N LYS A 536 8.08 -12.12 33.48
CA LYS A 536 8.04 -10.96 32.55
C LYS A 536 9.21 -9.99 32.72
N LYS A 537 10.18 -10.30 33.58
CA LYS A 537 11.34 -9.47 33.86
C LYS A 537 12.59 -10.32 34.06
N SER A 538 13.73 -9.82 33.61
CA SER A 538 15.03 -10.45 33.83
C SER A 538 16.13 -9.39 33.81
N SER A 539 17.21 -9.62 34.55
CA SER A 539 18.41 -8.81 34.53
C SER A 539 19.25 -8.99 33.27
N THR A 540 19.03 -10.07 32.51
CA THR A 540 19.80 -10.39 31.30
C THR A 540 18.88 -10.85 30.18
N ARG A 541 19.21 -10.46 28.94
CA ARG A 541 18.55 -10.98 27.74
C ARG A 541 19.15 -12.32 27.31
N PRO A 542 18.35 -13.23 26.73
CA PRO A 542 18.85 -14.49 26.19
C PRO A 542 19.90 -14.28 25.09
N ASN A 543 20.80 -15.24 24.91
CA ASN A 543 21.84 -15.21 23.88
C ASN A 543 21.29 -15.28 22.44
N TRP A 544 20.11 -15.85 22.24
CA TRP A 544 19.45 -15.90 20.94
C TRP A 544 18.76 -14.58 20.57
N ALA A 545 18.53 -13.70 21.55
CA ALA A 545 17.98 -12.37 21.31
C ALA A 545 19.00 -11.51 20.53
N LEU A 546 18.52 -10.53 19.78
CA LEU A 546 19.34 -9.80 18.81
C LEU A 546 19.55 -8.35 19.24
N LEU A 547 20.81 -7.93 19.41
CA LEU A 547 21.20 -6.53 19.50
C LEU A 547 21.92 -6.13 18.21
N ALA A 548 21.24 -5.32 17.40
CA ALA A 548 21.63 -5.04 16.03
C ALA A 548 21.88 -3.55 15.78
N LYS A 549 22.86 -3.26 14.94
CA LYS A 549 23.09 -1.94 14.38
C LYS A 549 22.67 -1.93 12.91
N VAL A 550 21.84 -0.97 12.53
CA VAL A 550 21.30 -0.84 11.18
C VAL A 550 21.52 0.59 10.68
N THR A 551 22.00 0.73 9.45
CA THR A 551 22.09 2.03 8.77
C THR A 551 20.91 2.19 7.83
N GLN A 552 20.48 3.43 7.61
CA GLN A 552 19.47 3.75 6.61
C GLN A 552 19.75 3.08 5.26
N HIS A 553 18.71 2.52 4.63
CA HIS A 553 18.73 1.72 3.39
C HIS A 553 19.34 0.32 3.49
N MET A 554 19.90 -0.06 4.63
CA MET A 554 20.38 -1.42 4.90
C MET A 554 19.52 -2.10 5.97
N GLU A 555 18.25 -1.71 6.08
CA GLU A 555 17.30 -2.34 6.98
C GLU A 555 17.06 -3.79 6.57
N THR A 556 17.15 -4.70 7.55
CA THR A 556 16.84 -6.11 7.31
C THR A 556 15.35 -6.30 7.15
N VAL A 557 14.94 -7.36 6.44
CA VAL A 557 13.53 -7.74 6.28
C VAL A 557 12.85 -7.81 7.65
N LEU A 558 13.51 -8.36 8.67
CA LEU A 558 12.95 -8.49 10.01
C LEU A 558 12.65 -7.13 10.67
N LEU A 559 13.46 -6.10 10.42
CA LEU A 559 13.17 -4.74 10.88
C LEU A 559 12.06 -4.09 10.04
N ARG A 560 12.07 -4.28 8.71
CA ARG A 560 11.06 -3.75 7.79
C ARG A 560 9.65 -4.25 8.13
N GLU A 561 9.54 -5.53 8.51
CA GLU A 561 8.30 -6.17 8.99
C GLU A 561 7.66 -5.49 10.21
N LYS A 562 8.39 -4.65 10.95
CA LYS A 562 7.86 -3.98 12.16
C LYS A 562 7.03 -2.74 11.82
N PHE A 563 7.12 -2.23 10.60
CA PHE A 563 6.48 -0.98 10.18
C PHE A 563 5.15 -1.24 9.49
N LEU A 564 4.17 -0.39 9.78
CA LEU A 564 2.82 -0.50 9.22
C LEU A 564 2.77 -0.24 7.69
N ASP A 565 3.61 0.67 7.22
CA ASP A 565 3.57 1.27 5.89
C ASP A 565 4.91 1.13 5.15
N TRP A 566 5.70 0.09 5.46
CA TRP A 566 6.95 -0.16 4.75
C TRP A 566 6.69 -0.35 3.25
N PRO A 567 7.38 0.40 2.35
CA PRO A 567 7.15 0.29 0.93
C PRO A 567 7.55 -1.10 0.43
N ASP A 568 6.59 -1.84 -0.09
CA ASP A 568 6.84 -3.11 -0.76
C ASP A 568 7.32 -2.83 -2.19
N PHE A 569 8.65 -2.73 -2.37
CA PHE A 569 9.24 -2.49 -3.70
C PHE A 569 9.02 -3.63 -4.70
N SER A 570 8.55 -4.81 -4.26
CA SER A 570 8.10 -5.86 -5.19
C SER A 570 6.77 -5.49 -5.88
N ARG A 571 6.03 -4.53 -5.31
CA ARG A 571 4.82 -3.91 -5.86
C ARG A 571 5.04 -2.49 -6.35
N VAL A 572 6.26 -1.94 -6.20
CA VAL A 572 6.57 -0.59 -6.67
C VAL A 572 6.77 -0.62 -8.18
N ILE A 573 5.79 -0.01 -8.81
CA ILE A 573 5.71 0.33 -10.22
C ILE A 573 7.00 1.04 -10.65
N ARG A 574 7.83 0.38 -11.47
CA ARG A 574 8.98 1.00 -12.12
C ARG A 574 8.54 1.57 -13.46
N ALA A 575 8.50 2.90 -13.57
CA ALA A 575 8.36 3.55 -14.87
C ALA A 575 9.65 3.31 -15.69
N LYS A 576 9.61 2.43 -16.69
CA LYS A 576 10.71 2.32 -17.67
C LYS A 576 10.72 3.59 -18.52
N GLY A 577 11.86 4.29 -18.54
CA GLY A 577 12.15 5.25 -19.61
C GLY A 577 12.08 4.54 -20.97
N THR A 578 11.60 5.25 -21.98
CA THR A 578 11.12 4.77 -23.29
C THR A 578 12.11 4.00 -24.19
N ASN A 579 13.26 3.53 -23.70
CA ASN A 579 14.29 2.87 -24.52
C ASN A 579 14.91 1.60 -23.89
N SER A 580 14.11 0.62 -23.46
CA SER A 580 14.65 -0.73 -23.23
C SER A 580 13.65 -1.84 -23.56
N LYS A 581 13.83 -2.45 -24.74
CA LYS A 581 13.22 -3.75 -25.10
C LYS A 581 13.85 -4.84 -24.24
N GLU A 582 13.31 -5.06 -23.05
CA GLU A 582 13.46 -6.32 -22.35
C GLU A 582 12.08 -6.76 -21.84
N LYS A 583 11.61 -7.88 -22.40
CA LYS A 583 10.51 -8.67 -21.88
C LYS A 583 10.98 -9.34 -20.60
N GLN A 584 10.57 -8.81 -19.46
CA GLN A 584 10.34 -9.63 -18.27
C GLN A 584 8.85 -9.52 -17.93
N VAL A 585 8.25 -10.70 -17.78
CA VAL A 585 6.86 -10.89 -17.38
C VAL A 585 6.73 -10.36 -15.97
N ASP A 586 5.87 -9.36 -15.77
CA ASP A 586 5.80 -8.69 -14.48
C ASP A 586 4.36 -8.34 -14.13
N THR A 587 3.99 -8.67 -12.91
CA THR A 587 2.79 -8.19 -12.22
C THR A 587 3.05 -6.77 -11.67
N SER A 588 3.88 -5.99 -12.37
CA SER A 588 4.11 -4.59 -12.09
C SER A 588 3.13 -3.78 -12.93
N LEU A 589 2.24 -3.06 -12.25
CA LEU A 589 1.45 -2.01 -12.90
C LEU A 589 2.44 -1.03 -13.54
N GLU A 590 2.34 -0.78 -14.83
CA GLU A 590 3.25 0.12 -15.55
C GLU A 590 2.68 1.55 -15.48
N ILE A 591 3.23 2.44 -14.64
CA ILE A 591 2.86 3.87 -14.68
C ILE A 591 3.67 4.51 -15.79
N LYS A 592 2.97 4.89 -16.86
CA LYS A 592 3.48 5.78 -17.90
C LYS A 592 3.27 7.22 -17.45
N PRO A 593 4.20 8.15 -17.76
CA PRO A 593 3.93 9.57 -17.63
C PRO A 593 2.59 9.88 -18.31
N CYS A 594 1.72 10.65 -17.68
CA CYS A 594 0.43 10.99 -18.28
C CYS A 594 0.67 11.63 -19.65
N ASP A 595 0.19 10.97 -20.70
CA ASP A 595 0.20 11.55 -22.03
C ASP A 595 -0.81 12.69 -22.03
N ALA A 596 -0.32 13.92 -22.21
CA ALA A 596 -1.16 15.11 -22.25
C ALA A 596 -2.22 15.01 -23.36
N GLN A 597 -1.91 14.30 -24.45
CA GLN A 597 -2.87 14.03 -25.53
C GLN A 597 -3.96 13.04 -25.08
N GLU A 598 -3.61 11.98 -24.34
CA GLU A 598 -4.59 11.04 -23.78
C GLU A 598 -5.43 11.69 -22.67
N MET A 599 -4.85 12.60 -21.87
CA MET A 599 -5.60 13.37 -20.86
C MET A 599 -6.62 14.31 -21.50
N VAL A 600 -6.26 14.94 -22.62
CA VAL A 600 -7.18 15.81 -23.38
C VAL A 600 -8.27 14.99 -24.08
N ASN A 601 -7.94 13.78 -24.53
CA ASN A 601 -8.86 12.86 -25.20
C ASN A 601 -9.50 11.83 -24.26
N TRP A 602 -9.40 12.03 -22.94
CA TRP A 602 -9.88 11.04 -21.97
C TRP A 602 -11.40 10.99 -21.97
N THR A 603 -11.94 9.87 -22.42
CA THR A 603 -13.35 9.56 -22.26
C THR A 603 -13.54 8.84 -20.93
N PRO A 604 -14.42 9.35 -20.04
CA PRO A 604 -14.73 8.65 -18.80
C PRO A 604 -15.21 7.23 -19.12
N PRO A 605 -14.76 6.22 -18.34
CA PRO A 605 -15.23 4.85 -18.52
C PRO A 605 -16.74 4.79 -18.35
N ASP A 606 -17.38 3.92 -19.12
CA ASP A 606 -18.82 3.70 -19.00
C ASP A 606 -19.16 3.26 -17.58
N ALA A 607 -20.17 3.91 -16.99
CA ALA A 607 -20.58 3.60 -15.63
C ALA A 607 -21.12 2.16 -15.55
N ASP A 608 -20.55 1.38 -14.64
CA ASP A 608 -20.92 -0.02 -14.42
C ASP A 608 -21.13 -0.32 -12.93
N LEU A 609 -22.18 -1.07 -12.64
CA LEU A 609 -22.43 -1.69 -11.36
C LEU A 609 -22.42 -3.21 -11.55
N GLU A 610 -21.47 -3.87 -10.90
CA GLU A 610 -21.40 -5.33 -10.90
C GLU A 610 -22.16 -5.88 -9.69
N LEU A 611 -23.16 -6.73 -9.94
CA LEU A 611 -23.86 -7.49 -8.89
C LEU A 611 -23.79 -8.97 -9.19
N GLU A 612 -23.38 -9.77 -8.20
CA GLU A 612 -23.26 -11.23 -8.29
C GLU A 612 -22.43 -11.69 -9.51
N GLY A 613 -21.34 -11.00 -9.81
CA GLY A 613 -20.47 -11.34 -10.96
C GLY A 613 -21.07 -11.00 -12.33
N SER A 614 -22.11 -10.15 -12.38
CA SER A 614 -22.75 -9.72 -13.63
C SER A 614 -22.74 -8.20 -13.75
N HIS A 615 -22.21 -7.71 -14.86
CA HIS A 615 -22.18 -6.28 -15.21
C HIS A 615 -23.57 -5.78 -15.60
N LEU A 616 -24.06 -4.77 -14.87
CA LEU A 616 -25.38 -4.17 -15.12
C LEU A 616 -25.30 -2.86 -15.88
N GLY A 617 -24.10 -2.28 -16.01
CA GLY A 617 -23.89 -0.98 -16.61
C GLY A 617 -24.72 0.10 -15.91
N ARG A 618 -25.40 0.88 -16.74
CA ARG A 618 -26.37 1.89 -16.30
C ARG A 618 -27.75 1.34 -15.93
N GLY A 619 -28.03 0.04 -16.10
CA GLY A 619 -29.30 -0.59 -15.70
C GLY A 619 -30.22 -1.08 -16.82
N ARG A 620 -29.83 -0.90 -18.10
CA ARG A 620 -30.58 -1.42 -19.26
C ARG A 620 -29.76 -2.31 -20.16
N LYS A 621 -28.62 -1.82 -20.63
CA LYS A 621 -27.76 -2.55 -21.55
C LYS A 621 -26.31 -2.30 -21.19
N TYR A 622 -25.50 -3.34 -21.26
CA TYR A 622 -24.07 -3.27 -21.04
C TYR A 622 -23.35 -4.19 -22.02
N PHE A 623 -22.28 -3.69 -22.63
CA PHE A 623 -21.41 -4.50 -23.47
C PHE A 623 -20.10 -4.72 -22.73
N ASP A 624 -19.81 -5.98 -22.43
CA ASP A 624 -18.54 -6.36 -21.83
C ASP A 624 -17.50 -6.53 -22.95
N PRO A 625 -16.46 -5.67 -23.01
CA PRO A 625 -15.44 -5.73 -24.04
C PRO A 625 -14.49 -6.93 -23.88
N GLU A 626 -14.33 -7.48 -22.68
CA GLU A 626 -13.42 -8.59 -22.40
C GLU A 626 -14.04 -9.93 -22.79
N THR A 627 -15.31 -10.13 -22.43
CA THR A 627 -16.03 -11.38 -22.76
C THR A 627 -16.78 -11.31 -24.09
N HIS A 628 -16.82 -10.13 -24.73
CA HIS A 628 -17.61 -9.83 -25.94
C HIS A 628 -19.10 -10.18 -25.81
N ARG A 629 -19.65 -10.06 -24.59
CA ARG A 629 -21.05 -10.37 -24.27
C ARG A 629 -21.88 -9.10 -24.15
N TYR A 630 -23.14 -9.21 -24.57
CA TYR A 630 -24.12 -8.15 -24.42
C TYR A 630 -25.16 -8.53 -23.37
N TYR A 631 -25.24 -7.72 -22.33
CA TYR A 631 -26.16 -7.86 -21.22
C TYR A 631 -27.34 -6.93 -21.46
N GLU A 632 -28.55 -7.48 -21.49
CA GLU A 632 -29.80 -6.72 -21.50
C GLU A 632 -30.53 -6.94 -20.17
N ILE A 633 -30.60 -5.88 -19.37
CA ILE A 633 -31.20 -5.85 -18.05
C ILE A 633 -32.63 -5.36 -18.21
N LYS A 634 -33.58 -6.19 -17.78
CA LYS A 634 -35.00 -5.85 -17.74
C LYS A 634 -35.44 -5.72 -16.29
N SER A 635 -35.85 -4.51 -15.91
CA SER A 635 -36.50 -4.25 -14.62
C SER A 635 -37.90 -4.87 -14.61
N LEU A 636 -38.13 -5.77 -13.66
CA LEU A 636 -39.40 -6.49 -13.46
C LEU A 636 -40.29 -5.79 -12.43
N GLY A 637 -39.69 -5.15 -11.43
CA GLY A 637 -40.43 -4.36 -10.44
C GLY A 637 -39.52 -3.65 -9.45
N VAL A 638 -40.01 -2.55 -8.89
CA VAL A 638 -39.33 -1.78 -7.85
C VAL A 638 -40.33 -1.54 -6.72
N ARG A 639 -39.91 -1.82 -5.48
CA ARG A 639 -40.66 -1.49 -4.27
C ARG A 639 -39.79 -0.69 -3.33
N MET A 640 -40.38 0.23 -2.58
CA MET A 640 -39.65 1.13 -1.70
C MET A 640 -40.34 1.20 -0.34
N TRP A 641 -39.56 1.15 0.73
CA TRP A 641 -40.01 1.31 2.10
C TRP A 641 -39.38 2.56 2.68
N HIS A 642 -40.19 3.38 3.34
CA HIS A 642 -39.72 4.47 4.19
C HIS A 642 -39.50 3.96 5.60
N VAL A 643 -38.31 4.20 6.14
CA VAL A 643 -37.89 3.71 7.44
C VAL A 643 -37.88 4.85 8.45
N GLN A 644 -38.50 4.60 9.60
CA GLN A 644 -38.48 5.45 10.78
C GLN A 644 -38.03 4.60 11.98
N GLU A 645 -37.49 5.24 13.02
CA GLU A 645 -36.90 4.58 14.21
C GLU A 645 -37.69 3.40 14.79
N PHE A 646 -39.03 3.37 14.68
CA PHE A 646 -39.89 2.33 15.26
C PHE A 646 -40.83 1.63 14.26
N GLU A 647 -40.88 2.07 13.00
CA GLU A 647 -41.82 1.55 12.02
C GLU A 647 -41.28 1.67 10.60
N SER A 648 -41.65 0.74 9.72
CA SER A 648 -41.38 0.83 8.29
C SER A 648 -42.69 0.74 7.51
N SER A 649 -42.83 1.59 6.50
CA SER A 649 -44.04 1.67 5.67
C SER A 649 -43.69 1.50 4.20
N GLU A 650 -44.43 0.66 3.48
CA GLU A 650 -44.28 0.51 2.03
C GLU A 650 -44.85 1.76 1.34
N MET A 651 -44.08 2.31 0.41
CA MET A 651 -44.44 3.50 -0.36
C MET A 651 -45.45 3.15 -1.46
N VAL A 652 -46.37 4.07 -1.73
CA VAL A 652 -47.29 3.96 -2.88
C VAL A 652 -46.54 4.26 -4.18
N GLU A 653 -46.98 3.68 -5.30
CA GLU A 653 -46.32 3.80 -6.60
C GLU A 653 -46.11 5.25 -7.07
N GLU A 654 -47.02 6.18 -6.75
CA GLU A 654 -46.89 7.60 -7.14
C GLU A 654 -45.82 8.36 -6.33
N GLN A 655 -45.39 7.81 -5.19
CA GLN A 655 -44.35 8.37 -4.35
C GLN A 655 -42.98 7.70 -4.59
N LEU A 656 -42.90 6.70 -5.48
CA LEU A 656 -41.64 6.09 -5.86
C LEU A 656 -40.74 7.15 -6.52
N GLY A 657 -39.52 7.26 -6.02
CA GLY A 657 -38.56 8.29 -6.47
C GLY A 657 -38.56 9.57 -5.64
N GLN A 658 -39.44 9.73 -4.64
CA GLN A 658 -39.38 10.85 -3.70
C GLN A 658 -38.62 10.48 -2.43
N PHE A 659 -37.50 11.17 -2.21
CA PHE A 659 -36.58 10.98 -1.09
C PHE A 659 -36.51 12.21 -0.20
N HIS A 660 -36.17 12.01 1.05
CA HIS A 660 -36.03 13.05 2.06
C HIS A 660 -34.66 12.95 2.73
N SER A 661 -33.93 14.08 2.82
CA SER A 661 -32.54 14.10 3.30
C SER A 661 -32.38 13.64 4.75
N ASP A 662 -33.43 13.70 5.56
CA ASP A 662 -33.36 13.37 6.99
C ASP A 662 -33.93 11.97 7.29
N ASP A 663 -34.23 11.19 6.25
CA ASP A 663 -34.82 9.86 6.34
C ASP A 663 -33.95 8.80 5.66
N SER A 664 -34.21 7.53 5.97
CA SER A 664 -33.63 6.37 5.29
C SER A 664 -34.69 5.56 4.56
N TYR A 665 -34.30 4.95 3.45
CA TYR A 665 -35.19 4.17 2.60
C TYR A 665 -34.56 2.85 2.19
N VAL A 666 -35.38 1.81 2.07
CA VAL A 666 -34.98 0.51 1.52
C VAL A 666 -35.71 0.32 0.20
N ILE A 667 -34.99 -0.01 -0.87
CA ILE A 667 -35.55 -0.21 -2.20
C ILE A 667 -35.24 -1.65 -2.61
N ARG A 668 -36.28 -2.42 -2.95
CA ARG A 668 -36.14 -3.75 -3.54
C ARG A 668 -36.33 -3.64 -5.04
N TRP A 669 -35.29 -4.01 -5.79
CA TRP A 669 -35.31 -4.06 -7.24
C TRP A 669 -35.32 -5.52 -7.71
N LEU A 670 -36.34 -5.87 -8.49
CA LEU A 670 -36.44 -7.13 -9.20
C LEU A 670 -36.07 -6.92 -10.67
N TYR A 671 -35.17 -7.75 -11.17
CA TYR A 671 -34.66 -7.65 -12.54
C TYR A 671 -34.27 -9.01 -13.11
N SER A 672 -34.28 -9.11 -14.43
CA SER A 672 -33.75 -10.27 -15.16
C SER A 672 -32.69 -9.82 -16.15
N ILE A 673 -31.63 -10.61 -16.29
CA ILE A 673 -30.55 -10.34 -17.25
C ILE A 673 -30.67 -11.33 -18.41
N THR A 674 -30.76 -10.82 -19.64
CA THR A 674 -30.65 -11.62 -20.85
C THR A 674 -29.28 -11.42 -21.45
N ILE A 675 -28.53 -12.51 -21.65
CA ILE A 675 -27.19 -12.45 -22.24
C ILE A 675 -27.28 -12.88 -23.71
N THR A 676 -26.77 -12.03 -24.60
CA THR A 676 -26.64 -12.31 -26.03
C THR A 676 -25.17 -12.31 -26.42
N GLY A 677 -24.69 -13.42 -27.00
CA GLY A 677 -23.37 -13.47 -27.64
C GLY A 677 -23.44 -12.91 -29.07
N ARG A 678 -22.31 -12.54 -29.67
CA ARG A 678 -22.25 -12.25 -31.12
C ARG A 678 -21.86 -13.51 -31.90
N GLU A 679 -22.44 -13.69 -33.08
CA GLU A 679 -21.95 -14.67 -34.07
C GLU A 679 -20.66 -14.16 -34.72
N LEU A 680 -19.88 -15.05 -35.36
CA LEU A 680 -18.63 -14.71 -36.06
C LEU A 680 -18.78 -13.65 -37.16
N SER A 681 -20.01 -13.32 -37.58
CA SER A 681 -20.35 -12.26 -38.55
C SER A 681 -20.54 -10.87 -37.92
N GLY A 682 -20.48 -10.75 -36.58
CA GLY A 682 -20.70 -9.51 -35.84
C GLY A 682 -22.18 -9.20 -35.52
N GLN A 683 -23.11 -10.07 -35.92
CA GLN A 683 -24.54 -9.95 -35.61
C GLN A 683 -24.90 -10.59 -34.25
N PRO A 684 -25.96 -10.14 -33.55
CA PRO A 684 -26.43 -10.76 -32.31
C PRO A 684 -26.84 -12.23 -32.56
N SER A 685 -26.30 -13.15 -31.75
CA SER A 685 -26.61 -14.58 -31.82
C SER A 685 -28.09 -14.84 -31.52
N ARG A 686 -28.68 -15.79 -32.26
CA ARG A 686 -30.07 -16.25 -32.03
C ARG A 686 -30.28 -17.04 -30.74
N HIS A 687 -29.23 -17.39 -30.00
CA HIS A 687 -29.34 -18.05 -28.70
C HIS A 687 -29.41 -17.03 -27.57
N LEU A 688 -30.62 -16.52 -27.31
CA LEU A 688 -30.95 -15.71 -26.14
C LEU A 688 -30.97 -16.61 -24.90
N MET A 689 -30.02 -16.44 -24.00
CA MET A 689 -30.10 -17.05 -22.67
C MET A 689 -30.75 -16.04 -21.72
N VAL A 690 -32.07 -16.17 -21.54
CA VAL A 690 -32.81 -15.37 -20.56
C VAL A 690 -32.45 -15.89 -19.17
N GLY A 691 -31.81 -15.04 -18.36
CA GLY A 691 -31.46 -15.35 -16.98
C GLY A 691 -32.70 -15.43 -16.09
N ARG A 692 -32.53 -16.11 -14.94
CA ARG A 692 -33.56 -16.19 -13.89
C ARG A 692 -33.83 -14.79 -13.31
N ASP A 693 -35.02 -14.62 -12.71
CA ASP A 693 -35.35 -13.44 -11.92
C ASP A 693 -34.36 -13.29 -10.77
N ARG A 694 -33.82 -12.08 -10.61
CA ARG A 694 -32.88 -11.69 -9.55
C ARG A 694 -33.46 -10.55 -8.73
N CYS A 695 -32.95 -10.38 -7.52
CA CYS A 695 -33.35 -9.33 -6.62
C CYS A 695 -32.13 -8.63 -6.03
N ALA A 696 -32.16 -7.31 -5.94
CA ALA A 696 -31.18 -6.50 -5.21
C ALA A 696 -31.89 -5.55 -4.25
N TYR A 697 -31.26 -5.28 -3.11
CA TYR A 697 -31.74 -4.33 -2.11
C TYR A 697 -30.80 -3.14 -2.03
N PHE A 698 -31.34 -1.93 -2.24
CA PHE A 698 -30.61 -0.68 -2.05
C PHE A 698 -31.05 -0.03 -0.73
N ILE A 699 -30.09 0.33 0.11
CA ILE A 699 -30.30 1.07 1.35
C ILE A 699 -29.88 2.50 1.10
N TRP A 700 -30.83 3.37 0.79
CA TRP A 700 -30.55 4.79 0.58
C TRP A 700 -30.57 5.54 1.92
N GLN A 701 -29.51 6.29 2.19
CA GLN A 701 -29.33 7.03 3.44
C GLN A 701 -29.21 8.54 3.15
N GLY A 702 -30.15 9.30 3.70
CA GLY A 702 -30.13 10.76 3.64
C GLY A 702 -28.97 11.35 4.44
N SER A 703 -28.47 12.51 4.00
CA SER A 703 -27.35 13.22 4.66
C SER A 703 -27.65 13.66 6.11
N GLY A 704 -28.92 13.86 6.45
CA GLY A 704 -29.42 14.19 7.79
C GLY A 704 -30.10 13.02 8.51
N ALA A 705 -30.06 11.80 7.95
CA ALA A 705 -30.69 10.63 8.55
C ALA A 705 -29.99 10.25 9.88
N THR A 706 -30.77 9.95 10.91
CA THR A 706 -30.22 9.59 12.22
C THR A 706 -29.52 8.22 12.18
N VAL A 707 -28.57 8.00 13.09
CA VAL A 707 -27.88 6.69 13.20
C VAL A 707 -28.88 5.56 13.50
N ASN A 708 -29.94 5.86 14.25
CA ASN A 708 -31.02 4.92 14.54
C ASN A 708 -31.79 4.53 13.27
N ASP A 709 -32.18 5.51 12.45
CA ASP A 709 -32.88 5.26 11.17
C ASP A 709 -31.99 4.47 10.19
N GLN A 710 -30.69 4.76 10.15
CA GLN A 710 -29.72 4.03 9.34
C GLN A 710 -29.59 2.57 9.79
N GLY A 711 -29.55 2.32 11.11
CA GLY A 711 -29.53 0.98 11.70
C GLY A 711 -30.83 0.23 11.45
N ALA A 712 -31.98 0.88 11.61
CA ALA A 712 -33.29 0.32 11.33
C ALA A 712 -33.43 -0.06 9.85
N ALA A 713 -32.91 0.74 8.92
CA ALA A 713 -32.96 0.44 7.49
C ALA A 713 -32.11 -0.78 7.11
N ALA A 714 -30.95 -0.94 7.76
CA ALA A 714 -30.12 -2.14 7.60
C ALA A 714 -30.84 -3.39 8.14
N LEU A 715 -31.45 -3.31 9.33
CA LEU A 715 -32.21 -4.42 9.92
C LEU A 715 -33.42 -4.81 9.08
N LEU A 716 -34.20 -3.83 8.61
CA LEU A 716 -35.33 -4.06 7.72
C LEU A 716 -34.90 -4.77 6.44
N THR A 717 -33.73 -4.42 5.90
CA THR A 717 -33.21 -5.10 4.70
C THR A 717 -32.99 -6.59 4.98
N VAL A 718 -32.41 -6.96 6.13
CA VAL A 718 -32.24 -8.36 6.54
C VAL A 718 -33.58 -9.07 6.71
N GLU A 719 -34.61 -8.40 7.22
CA GLU A 719 -35.96 -8.96 7.39
C GLU A 719 -36.68 -9.17 6.04
N LEU A 720 -36.53 -8.22 5.12
CA LEU A 720 -37.12 -8.26 3.79
C LEU A 720 -36.39 -9.24 2.85
N ASP A 721 -35.11 -9.51 3.10
CA ASP A 721 -34.22 -10.33 2.27
C ASP A 721 -34.52 -11.84 2.36
N LYS A 722 -35.75 -12.22 2.01
CA LYS A 722 -36.18 -13.61 1.86
C LYS A 722 -35.47 -14.33 0.70
N GLU A 723 -35.00 -13.55 -0.28
CA GLU A 723 -34.44 -14.03 -1.54
C GLU A 723 -32.91 -14.11 -1.53
N ARG A 724 -32.26 -13.63 -0.45
CA ARG A 724 -30.80 -13.56 -0.27
C ARG A 724 -30.10 -12.80 -1.41
N GLY A 725 -30.68 -11.68 -1.82
CA GLY A 725 -30.15 -10.82 -2.86
C GLY A 725 -29.04 -9.89 -2.34
N PRO A 726 -28.17 -9.36 -3.22
CA PRO A 726 -27.16 -8.38 -2.85
C PRO A 726 -27.77 -7.14 -2.16
N GLN A 727 -27.11 -6.69 -1.10
CA GLN A 727 -27.50 -5.51 -0.31
C GLN A 727 -26.47 -4.40 -0.50
N ILE A 728 -26.90 -3.26 -1.05
CA ILE A 728 -26.03 -2.16 -1.46
C ILE A 728 -26.41 -0.91 -0.68
N ARG A 729 -25.43 -0.33 0.03
CA ARG A 729 -25.61 0.95 0.72
C ARG A 729 -25.34 2.12 -0.23
N ILE A 730 -26.28 3.06 -0.30
CA ILE A 730 -26.19 4.28 -1.10
C ILE A 730 -26.35 5.50 -0.20
N THR A 731 -25.39 6.42 -0.24
CA THR A 731 -25.47 7.71 0.47
C THR A 731 -25.97 8.81 -0.44
N GLN A 732 -26.73 9.76 0.11
CA GLN A 732 -27.21 10.93 -0.62
C GLN A 732 -26.06 11.65 -1.36
N GLY A 733 -26.20 11.84 -2.67
CA GLY A 733 -25.22 12.50 -3.54
C GLY A 733 -24.21 11.55 -4.19
N SER A 734 -24.21 10.26 -3.83
CA SER A 734 -23.38 9.21 -4.41
C SER A 734 -24.22 8.09 -5.04
N GLU A 735 -25.37 8.43 -5.59
CA GLU A 735 -26.27 7.48 -6.22
C GLU A 735 -25.73 6.99 -7.57
N PRO A 736 -25.58 5.66 -7.78
CA PRO A 736 -25.10 5.13 -9.05
C PRO A 736 -26.14 5.31 -10.17
N PRO A 737 -25.74 5.39 -11.45
CA PRO A 737 -26.65 5.60 -12.58
C PRO A 737 -27.79 4.58 -12.66
N VAL A 738 -27.49 3.30 -12.42
CA VAL A 738 -28.48 2.21 -12.36
C VAL A 738 -29.56 2.44 -11.30
N PHE A 739 -29.22 3.01 -10.16
CA PHE A 739 -30.20 3.34 -9.12
C PHE A 739 -31.10 4.49 -9.56
N ARG A 740 -30.54 5.54 -10.19
CA ARG A 740 -31.31 6.68 -10.70
C ARG A 740 -32.28 6.25 -11.80
N GLN A 741 -31.84 5.33 -12.67
CA GLN A 741 -32.64 4.82 -13.78
C GLN A 741 -33.87 4.03 -13.32
N LEU A 742 -33.88 3.46 -12.10
CA LEU A 742 -35.05 2.77 -11.54
C LEU A 742 -36.32 3.64 -11.48
N PHE A 743 -36.13 4.96 -11.41
CA PHE A 743 -37.22 5.93 -11.30
C PHE A 743 -37.52 6.63 -12.62
N ASN A 744 -36.92 6.19 -13.75
CA ASN A 744 -37.12 6.74 -15.08
C ASN A 744 -37.00 8.28 -15.15
N GLY A 745 -36.02 8.86 -14.45
CA GLY A 745 -35.81 10.32 -14.34
C GLY A 745 -36.73 11.04 -13.34
N GLY A 746 -37.58 10.30 -12.63
CA GLY A 746 -38.50 10.81 -11.61
C GLY A 746 -37.89 10.91 -10.21
N MET A 747 -36.55 10.85 -10.07
CA MET A 747 -35.92 10.91 -8.76
C MET A 747 -35.87 12.35 -8.24
N SER A 748 -36.38 12.58 -7.04
CA SER A 748 -36.39 13.87 -6.37
C SER A 748 -35.99 13.73 -4.90
N ILE A 749 -35.06 14.56 -4.44
CA ILE A 749 -34.56 14.59 -3.07
C ILE A 749 -34.97 15.91 -2.45
N HIS A 750 -35.91 15.85 -1.52
CA HIS A 750 -36.35 16.96 -0.70
C HIS A 750 -35.44 17.12 0.52
N LYS A 751 -35.19 18.35 0.93
CA LYS A 751 -34.44 18.63 2.15
C LYS A 751 -35.36 18.39 3.35
N GLY A 752 -34.92 17.78 4.45
CA GLY A 752 -35.71 17.54 5.67
C GLY A 752 -36.50 16.24 5.71
N LYS A 753 -37.28 16.06 6.78
CA LYS A 753 -38.05 14.83 7.06
C LYS A 753 -39.39 14.73 6.30
N LYS A 754 -39.76 13.52 5.88
CA LYS A 754 -41.05 13.20 5.24
C LYS A 754 -42.19 13.44 6.23
N GLY A 755 -43.25 14.12 5.78
CA GLY A 755 -44.43 14.44 6.60
C GLY A 755 -44.41 15.82 7.26
N ASP A 756 -43.26 16.50 7.35
CA ASP A 756 -43.13 17.83 7.98
C ASP A 756 -43.59 18.99 7.05
N THR A 757 -44.62 18.71 6.23
CA THR A 757 -45.14 19.57 5.15
C THR A 757 -45.78 20.86 5.66
N ASN A 758 -46.30 20.90 6.88
CA ASN A 758 -46.98 22.07 7.43
C ASN A 758 -46.03 23.25 7.74
N LYS A 759 -44.74 23.00 8.05
CA LYS A 759 -43.76 24.07 8.26
C LYS A 759 -43.31 24.75 6.95
N ARG A 760 -43.71 24.22 5.79
CA ARG A 760 -43.07 24.52 4.49
C ARG A 760 -44.05 24.90 3.38
N LYS A 761 -45.31 25.16 3.71
CA LYS A 761 -46.38 25.45 2.74
C LYS A 761 -46.24 26.81 2.03
N ASN A 762 -45.42 27.74 2.54
CA ASN A 762 -45.31 29.11 2.00
C ASN A 762 -43.88 29.60 1.71
N ASN A 763 -42.88 28.71 1.61
CA ASN A 763 -41.49 29.10 1.33
C ASN A 763 -41.06 28.69 -0.08
N TRP A 764 -40.35 29.59 -0.77
CA TRP A 764 -39.66 29.30 -2.02
C TRP A 764 -38.67 28.15 -1.84
N ARG A 765 -38.67 27.20 -2.78
CA ARG A 765 -37.73 26.06 -2.80
C ARG A 765 -36.94 26.11 -4.09
N LEU A 766 -35.63 25.92 -3.98
CA LEU A 766 -34.73 25.86 -5.12
C LEU A 766 -34.35 24.40 -5.35
N TYR A 767 -34.57 23.91 -6.57
CA TYR A 767 -34.15 22.56 -6.97
C TYR A 767 -33.05 22.67 -8.01
N LEU A 768 -32.01 21.86 -7.82
CA LEU A 768 -30.95 21.67 -8.79
C LEU A 768 -31.24 20.39 -9.58
N CYS A 769 -31.51 20.54 -10.87
CA CYS A 769 -31.66 19.42 -11.79
C CYS A 769 -30.27 18.94 -12.24
N ARG A 770 -29.98 17.65 -12.07
CA ARG A 770 -28.75 17.00 -12.49
C ARG A 770 -29.09 15.71 -13.23
N GLY A 771 -28.23 15.28 -14.15
CA GLY A 771 -28.38 14.02 -14.87
C GLY A 771 -27.55 14.05 -16.14
N GLU A 772 -26.93 12.92 -16.50
CA GLU A 772 -26.19 12.79 -17.76
C GLU A 772 -27.14 12.44 -18.91
N ILE A 773 -28.18 11.65 -18.61
CA ILE A 773 -29.19 11.16 -19.55
C ILE A 773 -30.58 11.48 -18.95
N PRO A 774 -31.63 11.74 -19.77
CA PRO A 774 -32.97 12.07 -19.26
C PRO A 774 -33.55 11.07 -18.25
N GLU A 775 -33.19 9.80 -18.37
CA GLU A 775 -33.68 8.71 -17.51
C GLU A 775 -32.98 8.63 -16.16
N GLU A 776 -31.86 9.35 -16.01
CA GLU A 776 -31.07 9.47 -14.78
C GLU A 776 -31.25 10.84 -14.13
N ALA A 777 -32.25 11.61 -14.58
CA ALA A 777 -32.55 12.93 -14.05
C ALA A 777 -32.87 12.85 -12.55
N LEU A 778 -32.28 13.78 -11.82
CA LEU A 778 -32.35 13.92 -10.38
C LEU A 778 -32.61 15.38 -10.01
N LEU A 779 -33.66 15.63 -9.24
CA LEU A 779 -33.93 16.92 -8.64
C LEU A 779 -33.45 16.94 -7.19
N VAL A 780 -32.52 17.83 -6.84
CA VAL A 780 -32.03 17.97 -5.46
C VAL A 780 -32.42 19.32 -4.90
N GLU A 781 -33.18 19.33 -3.80
CA GLU A 781 -33.52 20.56 -3.08
C GLU A 781 -32.27 21.15 -2.41
N VAL A 782 -31.98 22.41 -2.71
CA VAL A 782 -30.84 23.16 -2.17
C VAL A 782 -31.33 24.39 -1.40
N ALA A 783 -30.47 24.96 -0.55
CA ALA A 783 -30.81 26.17 0.18
C ALA A 783 -30.97 27.35 -0.79
N CYS A 784 -32.04 28.13 -0.61
CA CYS A 784 -32.29 29.38 -1.35
C CYS A 784 -31.37 30.50 -0.83
N SER A 785 -30.08 30.43 -1.13
CA SER A 785 -29.08 31.46 -0.79
C SER A 785 -28.23 31.79 -2.00
N ALA A 786 -28.02 33.08 -2.28
CA ALA A 786 -26.95 33.51 -3.16
C ALA A 786 -25.62 33.20 -2.47
N ARG A 787 -24.71 32.52 -3.19
CA ARG A 787 -23.39 32.17 -2.67
C ARG A 787 -22.44 33.35 -2.74
#